data_AF-A0A8E6EY06-F1
#
_entry.id   AF-A0A8E6EY06-F1
#
_cell.length_a   1.000
_cell.length_b   1.000
_cell.length_c   1.000
_cell.angle_alpha   90.00
_cell.angle_beta   90.00
_cell.angle_gamma   90.00
#
_symmetry.space_group_name_H-M   'P 1'
#
loop_
_entity.id
_entity.type
_entity.pdbx_description
1 polymer ?
#
loop_
_entity_poly.entity_id
_entity_poly.type
_entity_poly.pdbx_seq_one_letter_code
_entity_poly.pdbx_strand_id
1 'polypeptide(L)'
;MKKLHLIELENRITPVVSASLNGSTLNISENAANDSAIVGTNGSNIEVRDGANNLILSVAQSSVTDLNASVTPAANQSLVFKNALNFTGSVVASQLTTISVDAALSAANVTLSAANLNFTSPINVGSGIITLQQQYGASQAENIVIGGTAQTGSLNLDASQLATFTAGILRIGRTDNTGNITINSLTLPAGVPILSLRTGGNVTLPVVSGQISTLVVPNLAIAAGGSVSLDGPNAGKLDVENQLAISATGSVYVDNPDETSGQNLTIGTVDGIAGIHTSGAVYLRAVNQVIFQNPITTTSTVQLETAQFIGQPGQTAIFASGLNSHANAIGTPSNPLQTQVTTFAGVLALSGTYLANVGTLTIGTVLGESGVLSIRGFGGPIEFFAPSSTTSDGNLTLVIDQPIEDNIVVHGGAKTNSVTINYNLGATLPGMAFSDAPTGSQNSLTLTDTGDTTAHTFYGSDTAAGLDNKNFTLANIQSITFNGGLGYDSFYVTPSMNQTAFFVNGGGAGNVLRVDTTGTQGSNRQYTQTSTGKTGTWTFTNAQTITFTNIGSFGDNGTHYIAVGVGIGGPGAVNVYSDDMTQKFSFYPYSQNFNGGVVVATGDVNGDGVDDIVTGVASAADPHIEVFDGVTGKMIMSFDAFDPAYRGGVTIGLADLSGQGYDDIIVGAAVGTSHVVAFDGKTGALVQSFLAYPGFNGGVTVAGGDVAGNGYDDIITGTGPGGPPHVKVFDGKSLAVLKSFYAFSTSYTGGISVAATDLNGDGKADLIVGASGSNVDTHVVTFDAVTGAQTNSIEAFTGFYGGVQVAAKDFDGNGEGELFFVPGAGGPPHLRIITILQVDSPKENLFSEYANIYTFSPSLLSGFYVG
;
A
#
# COMPACT_ATOMS: atom_id res chain seq x y z
N MET A 1 -27.79 30.01 -103.76
CA MET A 1 -28.70 29.28 -102.85
C MET A 1 -28.04 29.22 -101.48
N LYS A 2 -28.66 29.83 -100.46
CA LYS A 2 -28.18 29.85 -99.06
C LYS A 2 -28.12 28.42 -98.53
N LYS A 3 -26.94 27.94 -98.12
CA LYS A 3 -26.86 26.77 -97.23
C LYS A 3 -26.95 27.30 -95.79
N LEU A 4 -28.16 27.22 -95.25
CA LEU A 4 -28.45 27.47 -93.84
C LEU A 4 -27.97 26.28 -93.00
N HIS A 5 -27.49 26.64 -91.81
CA HIS A 5 -27.07 25.88 -90.63
C HIS A 5 -27.51 24.42 -90.46
N LEU A 6 -26.50 23.56 -90.33
CA LEU A 6 -26.54 22.37 -89.46
C LEU A 6 -25.27 22.33 -88.58
N ILE A 7 -24.81 23.52 -88.15
CA ILE A 7 -23.72 23.70 -87.16
C ILE A 7 -24.31 24.31 -85.85
N GLU A 8 -25.62 24.59 -85.80
CA GLU A 8 -26.29 25.15 -84.62
C GLU A 8 -26.85 24.10 -83.65
N LEU A 9 -26.65 22.79 -83.86
CA LEU A 9 -27.26 21.74 -83.02
C LEU A 9 -26.29 20.77 -82.31
N GLU A 10 -24.99 20.77 -82.62
CA GLU A 10 -24.03 19.82 -82.01
C GLU A 10 -23.06 20.48 -81.00
N ASN A 11 -23.33 21.71 -80.54
CA ASN A 11 -22.50 22.42 -79.56
C ASN A 11 -23.27 23.16 -78.44
N ARG A 12 -24.44 22.66 -78.01
CA ARG A 12 -25.13 23.16 -76.80
C ARG A 12 -25.17 22.11 -75.70
N ILE A 13 -24.00 21.76 -75.17
CA ILE A 13 -23.90 21.54 -73.72
C ILE A 13 -23.65 22.93 -73.10
N THR A 14 -24.58 23.86 -73.33
CA THR A 14 -24.59 25.10 -72.57
C THR A 14 -24.86 24.72 -71.12
N PRO A 15 -24.15 25.31 -70.13
CA PRO A 15 -24.53 25.21 -68.74
C PRO A 15 -26.05 25.40 -68.59
N VAL A 16 -26.76 24.44 -68.00
CA VAL A 16 -28.23 24.54 -67.82
C VAL A 16 -28.53 24.48 -66.34
N VAL A 17 -28.55 25.66 -65.73
CA VAL A 17 -29.20 25.83 -64.43
C VAL A 17 -30.70 25.67 -64.63
N SER A 18 -31.32 24.81 -63.83
CA SER A 18 -32.77 24.68 -63.75
C SER A 18 -33.24 25.07 -62.36
N ALA A 19 -34.39 25.74 -62.30
CA ALA A 19 -35.02 26.11 -61.05
C ALA A 19 -36.53 25.85 -61.14
N SER A 20 -37.11 25.31 -60.06
CA SER A 20 -38.55 25.08 -59.97
C SER A 20 -39.05 25.28 -58.54
N LEU A 21 -40.28 25.75 -58.41
CA LEU A 21 -40.97 25.80 -57.12
C LEU A 21 -41.86 24.55 -56.99
N ASN A 22 -41.53 23.66 -56.05
CA ASN A 22 -42.35 22.50 -55.73
C ASN A 22 -42.99 22.70 -54.35
N GLY A 23 -44.29 22.97 -54.32
CA GLY A 23 -44.95 23.47 -53.12
C GLY A 23 -44.37 24.82 -52.71
N SER A 24 -43.75 24.89 -51.54
CA SER A 24 -43.05 26.07 -51.03
C SER A 24 -41.52 25.93 -51.04
N THR A 25 -40.98 24.86 -51.64
CA THR A 25 -39.54 24.62 -51.75
C THR A 25 -39.02 25.04 -53.12
N LEU A 26 -38.08 25.97 -53.13
CA LEU A 26 -37.33 26.37 -54.32
C LEU A 26 -36.21 25.36 -54.58
N ASN A 27 -36.39 24.52 -55.59
CA ASN A 27 -35.40 23.55 -56.03
C ASN A 27 -34.53 24.14 -57.14
N ILE A 28 -33.21 24.06 -56.98
CA ILE A 28 -32.20 24.51 -57.95
C ILE A 28 -31.34 23.31 -58.31
N SER A 29 -31.10 23.10 -59.60
CA SER A 29 -30.32 21.98 -60.10
C SER A 29 -29.31 22.45 -61.15
N GLU A 30 -28.06 22.09 -60.91
CA GLU A 30 -26.88 22.28 -61.77
C GLU A 30 -26.43 20.89 -62.23
N ASN A 31 -26.60 20.56 -63.51
CA ASN A 31 -26.43 19.19 -64.01
C ASN A 31 -25.19 19.01 -64.89
N ALA A 32 -24.45 20.09 -65.17
CA ALA A 32 -23.26 20.06 -65.99
C ALA A 32 -22.05 20.69 -65.28
N ALA A 33 -20.85 20.38 -65.79
CA ALA A 33 -19.64 21.04 -65.35
C ALA A 33 -19.67 22.54 -65.72
N ASN A 34 -19.17 23.39 -64.83
CA ASN A 34 -19.18 24.86 -64.93
C ASN A 34 -20.58 25.50 -64.89
N ASP A 35 -21.60 24.78 -64.43
CA ASP A 35 -22.88 25.40 -64.07
C ASP A 35 -22.68 26.38 -62.90
N SER A 36 -23.38 27.51 -62.96
CA SER A 36 -23.35 28.50 -61.90
C SER A 36 -24.73 29.12 -61.74
N ALA A 37 -25.28 29.04 -60.53
CA ALA A 37 -26.56 29.59 -60.15
C ALA A 37 -26.39 30.78 -59.22
N ILE A 38 -27.12 31.86 -59.49
CA ILE A 38 -27.19 33.06 -58.65
C ILE A 38 -28.60 33.15 -58.10
N VAL A 39 -28.75 33.09 -56.79
CA VAL A 39 -30.02 33.28 -56.08
C VAL A 39 -30.01 34.65 -55.45
N GLY A 40 -31.00 35.48 -55.76
CA GLY A 40 -31.14 36.76 -55.08
C GLY A 40 -32.54 37.31 -55.14
N THR A 41 -32.70 38.60 -54.85
CA THR A 41 -34.01 39.25 -54.79
C THR A 41 -34.11 40.39 -55.78
N ASN A 42 -35.27 40.52 -56.43
CA ASN A 42 -35.64 41.68 -57.23
C ASN A 42 -37.04 42.15 -56.80
N GLY A 43 -37.10 43.24 -56.04
CA GLY A 43 -38.33 43.65 -55.38
C GLY A 43 -38.81 42.61 -54.37
N SER A 44 -40.05 42.15 -54.49
CA SER A 44 -40.66 41.14 -53.61
C SER A 44 -40.48 39.70 -54.08
N ASN A 45 -39.70 39.47 -55.14
CA ASN A 45 -39.47 38.15 -55.71
C ASN A 45 -38.05 37.65 -55.40
N ILE A 46 -37.93 36.35 -55.16
CA ILE A 46 -36.67 35.62 -55.28
C ILE A 46 -36.48 35.28 -56.76
N GLU A 47 -35.30 35.58 -57.29
CA GLU A 47 -34.86 35.24 -58.64
C GLU A 47 -33.73 34.22 -58.59
N VAL A 48 -33.81 33.21 -59.45
CA VAL A 48 -32.70 32.32 -59.79
C VAL A 48 -32.21 32.69 -61.18
N ARG A 49 -30.91 32.95 -61.30
CA ARG A 49 -30.23 33.30 -62.55
C ARG A 49 -29.09 32.33 -62.82
N ASP A 50 -28.67 32.21 -64.07
CA ASP A 50 -27.44 31.49 -64.42
C ASP A 50 -26.18 32.35 -64.23
N GLY A 51 -24.99 31.78 -64.45
CA GLY A 51 -23.70 32.47 -64.34
C GLY A 51 -23.48 33.57 -65.38
N ALA A 52 -24.27 33.61 -66.45
CA ALA A 52 -24.33 34.70 -67.42
C ALA A 52 -25.37 35.77 -67.02
N ASN A 53 -25.97 35.65 -65.84
CA ASN A 53 -26.98 36.53 -65.26
C ASN A 53 -28.36 36.50 -65.99
N ASN A 54 -28.63 35.47 -66.80
CA ASN A 54 -29.95 35.27 -67.41
C ASN A 54 -30.95 34.77 -66.36
N LEU A 55 -32.18 35.27 -66.41
CA LEU A 55 -33.25 34.85 -65.51
C LEU A 55 -33.76 33.45 -65.85
N ILE A 56 -33.72 32.54 -64.87
CA ILE A 56 -34.24 31.17 -64.97
C ILE A 56 -35.63 31.07 -64.33
N LEU A 57 -35.80 31.64 -63.14
CA LEU A 57 -37.06 31.62 -62.40
C LEU A 57 -37.20 32.90 -61.55
N SER A 58 -38.40 33.45 -61.46
CA SER A 58 -38.76 34.51 -60.52
C SER A 58 -40.05 34.11 -59.80
N VAL A 59 -40.01 34.06 -58.46
CA VAL A 59 -41.14 33.64 -57.62
C VAL A 59 -41.30 34.61 -56.45
N ALA A 60 -42.53 34.85 -56.00
CA ALA A 60 -42.79 35.71 -54.86
C ALA A 60 -42.10 35.16 -53.61
N GLN A 61 -41.30 35.96 -52.91
CA GLN A 61 -40.58 35.51 -51.71
C GLN A 61 -41.52 34.95 -50.65
N SER A 62 -42.74 35.49 -50.54
CA SER A 62 -43.78 35.00 -49.63
C SER A 62 -44.27 33.58 -49.92
N SER A 63 -43.98 33.03 -51.11
CA SER A 63 -44.33 31.67 -51.51
C SER A 63 -43.22 30.65 -51.30
N VAL A 64 -42.02 31.10 -50.89
CA VAL A 64 -40.85 30.24 -50.71
C VAL A 64 -40.52 30.14 -49.23
N THR A 65 -40.66 28.95 -48.68
CA THR A 65 -40.26 28.64 -47.30
C THR A 65 -38.88 28.01 -47.27
N ASP A 66 -38.57 27.13 -48.21
CA ASP A 66 -37.34 26.32 -48.21
C ASP A 66 -36.56 26.50 -49.52
N LEU A 67 -35.25 26.27 -49.47
CA LEU A 67 -34.39 26.18 -50.64
C LEU A 67 -33.65 24.85 -50.64
N ASN A 68 -33.65 24.18 -51.78
CA ASN A 68 -32.89 22.95 -52.00
C ASN A 68 -32.07 23.06 -53.30
N ALA A 69 -30.76 23.18 -53.15
CA ALA A 69 -29.77 23.19 -54.23
C ALA A 69 -28.84 21.97 -54.10
N SER A 70 -29.43 20.78 -54.14
CA SER A 70 -28.69 19.52 -54.20
C SER A 70 -28.52 19.09 -55.66
N VAL A 71 -27.27 18.88 -56.07
CA VAL A 71 -26.92 18.63 -57.47
C VAL A 71 -26.16 17.33 -57.64
N THR A 72 -26.07 16.83 -58.88
CA THR A 72 -25.15 15.73 -59.18
C THR A 72 -23.74 16.31 -59.31
N PRO A 73 -22.71 15.82 -58.59
CA PRO A 73 -21.40 16.44 -58.56
C PRO A 73 -20.77 16.51 -59.95
N ALA A 74 -20.45 17.71 -60.41
CA ALA A 74 -19.61 17.95 -61.60
C ALA A 74 -18.55 19.03 -61.31
N ALA A 75 -17.52 19.12 -62.16
CA ALA A 75 -16.44 20.07 -61.98
C ALA A 75 -16.93 21.53 -62.07
N ASN A 76 -16.44 22.38 -61.17
CA ASN A 76 -16.65 23.84 -61.16
C ASN A 76 -18.12 24.31 -61.03
N GLN A 77 -18.97 23.54 -60.34
CA GLN A 77 -20.34 23.97 -60.04
C GLN A 77 -20.38 25.00 -58.92
N SER A 78 -21.18 26.07 -59.05
CA SER A 78 -21.19 27.16 -58.07
C SER A 78 -22.54 27.79 -57.79
N LEU A 79 -22.86 27.96 -56.51
CA LEU A 79 -24.06 28.67 -56.06
C LEU A 79 -23.68 29.97 -55.36
N VAL A 80 -24.27 31.09 -55.78
CA VAL A 80 -24.03 32.40 -55.18
C VAL A 80 -25.35 32.97 -54.64
N PHE A 81 -25.39 33.22 -53.33
CA PHE A 81 -26.48 33.96 -52.69
C PHE A 81 -26.16 35.45 -52.72
N LYS A 82 -26.93 36.21 -53.52
CA LYS A 82 -26.86 37.68 -53.63
C LYS A 82 -28.11 38.31 -53.03
N ASN A 83 -27.97 39.55 -52.57
CA ASN A 83 -29.03 40.29 -51.85
C ASN A 83 -29.49 39.57 -50.56
N ALA A 84 -30.16 40.31 -49.67
CA ALA A 84 -30.64 39.73 -48.43
C ALA A 84 -31.75 38.71 -48.71
N LEU A 85 -31.56 37.47 -48.27
CA LEU A 85 -32.50 36.37 -48.45
C LEU A 85 -33.03 35.90 -47.09
N ASN A 86 -34.34 35.73 -47.02
CA ASN A 86 -35.02 35.27 -45.81
C ASN A 86 -36.00 34.15 -46.17
N PHE A 87 -35.72 32.97 -45.61
CA PHE A 87 -36.47 31.75 -45.73
C PHE A 87 -37.06 31.41 -44.35
N THR A 88 -38.31 30.96 -44.30
CA THR A 88 -38.93 30.54 -43.02
C THR A 88 -38.68 29.06 -42.69
N GLY A 89 -38.28 28.27 -43.68
CA GLY A 89 -37.86 26.88 -43.59
C GLY A 89 -36.35 26.72 -43.74
N SER A 90 -35.90 25.59 -44.27
CA SER A 90 -34.47 25.23 -44.36
C SER A 90 -33.86 25.60 -45.71
N VAL A 91 -32.57 25.94 -45.68
CA VAL A 91 -31.74 26.11 -46.88
C VAL A 91 -30.73 24.97 -46.92
N VAL A 92 -30.80 24.14 -47.95
CA VAL A 92 -29.86 23.05 -48.18
C VAL A 92 -29.19 23.29 -49.54
N ALA A 93 -27.87 23.41 -49.55
CA ALA A 93 -27.07 23.45 -50.76
C ALA A 93 -25.92 22.47 -50.61
N SER A 94 -25.81 21.49 -51.51
CA SER A 94 -24.91 20.36 -51.30
C SER A 94 -24.31 19.86 -52.60
N GLN A 95 -23.15 19.21 -52.52
CA GLN A 95 -22.45 18.57 -53.65
C GLN A 95 -21.84 19.55 -54.67
N LEU A 96 -21.65 20.82 -54.27
CA LEU A 96 -21.14 21.88 -55.13
C LEU A 96 -19.62 22.02 -55.03
N THR A 97 -18.99 22.61 -56.05
CA THR A 97 -17.56 22.98 -55.96
C THR A 97 -17.38 24.23 -55.11
N THR A 98 -18.23 25.24 -55.30
CA THR A 98 -18.17 26.50 -54.56
C THR A 98 -19.56 26.96 -54.12
N ILE A 99 -19.71 27.39 -52.88
CA ILE A 99 -20.88 28.15 -52.42
C ILE A 99 -20.39 29.50 -51.89
N SER A 100 -20.99 30.59 -52.36
CA SER A 100 -20.71 31.95 -51.88
C SER A 100 -21.96 32.59 -51.30
N VAL A 101 -21.84 33.14 -50.08
CA VAL A 101 -22.88 33.96 -49.43
C VAL A 101 -22.40 35.41 -49.45
N ASP A 102 -22.89 36.16 -50.44
CA ASP A 102 -22.45 37.53 -50.71
C ASP A 102 -23.31 38.60 -50.02
N ALA A 103 -24.44 38.18 -49.45
CA ALA A 103 -25.37 39.01 -48.71
C ALA A 103 -26.06 38.21 -47.59
N ALA A 104 -26.71 38.90 -46.64
CA ALA A 104 -27.27 38.27 -45.44
C ALA A 104 -28.26 37.14 -45.79
N LEU A 105 -28.03 35.96 -45.23
CA LEU A 105 -28.88 34.78 -45.41
C LEU A 105 -29.54 34.43 -44.07
N SER A 106 -30.87 34.31 -44.07
CA SER A 106 -31.64 33.85 -42.91
C SER A 106 -32.57 32.71 -43.27
N ALA A 107 -32.63 31.72 -42.38
CA ALA A 107 -33.41 30.49 -42.54
C ALA A 107 -33.70 29.85 -41.16
N ALA A 108 -34.59 28.85 -41.09
CA ALA A 108 -34.75 28.04 -39.88
C ALA A 108 -33.53 27.13 -39.64
N ASN A 109 -32.94 26.58 -40.70
CA ASN A 109 -31.67 25.85 -40.67
C ASN A 109 -30.92 26.09 -41.99
N VAL A 110 -29.60 26.04 -41.96
CA VAL A 110 -28.76 26.18 -43.16
C VAL A 110 -27.77 25.03 -43.21
N THR A 111 -27.75 24.27 -44.29
CA THR A 111 -26.76 23.21 -44.56
C THR A 111 -26.06 23.52 -45.87
N LEU A 112 -24.77 23.81 -45.80
CA LEU A 112 -23.92 24.10 -46.96
C LEU A 112 -22.81 23.05 -47.05
N SER A 113 -22.76 22.34 -48.17
CA SER A 113 -21.74 21.32 -48.47
C SER A 113 -21.10 21.59 -49.82
N ALA A 114 -19.81 21.98 -49.80
CA ALA A 114 -19.02 22.25 -50.99
C ALA A 114 -17.52 22.09 -50.73
N ALA A 115 -16.71 22.05 -51.80
CA ALA A 115 -15.25 22.08 -51.68
C ALA A 115 -14.74 23.44 -51.18
N ASN A 116 -15.40 24.53 -51.57
CA ASN A 116 -15.10 25.88 -51.13
C ASN A 116 -16.37 26.58 -50.61
N LEU A 117 -16.31 27.10 -49.38
CA LEU A 117 -17.37 27.91 -48.77
C LEU A 117 -16.84 29.32 -48.54
N ASN A 118 -17.46 30.32 -49.15
CA ASN A 118 -17.06 31.72 -49.05
C ASN A 118 -18.17 32.55 -48.42
N PHE A 119 -17.84 33.31 -47.38
CA PHE A 119 -18.80 34.14 -46.66
C PHE A 119 -18.32 35.59 -46.63
N THR A 120 -18.99 36.49 -47.36
CA THR A 120 -18.75 37.94 -47.23
C THR A 120 -19.86 38.65 -46.44
N SER A 121 -20.89 37.90 -46.05
CA SER A 121 -22.02 38.35 -45.23
C SER A 121 -22.47 37.27 -44.24
N PRO A 122 -23.15 37.65 -43.14
CA PRO A 122 -23.52 36.73 -42.07
C PRO A 122 -24.67 35.78 -42.46
N ILE A 123 -24.67 34.60 -41.83
CA ILE A 123 -25.80 33.67 -41.81
C ILE A 123 -26.48 33.75 -40.44
N ASN A 124 -27.80 33.94 -40.41
CA ASN A 124 -28.58 34.02 -39.17
C ASN A 124 -29.75 33.02 -39.18
N VAL A 125 -29.67 32.01 -38.33
CA VAL A 125 -30.73 31.00 -38.14
C VAL A 125 -31.37 31.06 -36.75
N GLY A 126 -31.08 32.09 -35.95
CA GLY A 126 -31.60 32.20 -34.58
C GLY A 126 -31.20 30.99 -33.74
N SER A 127 -32.18 30.22 -33.25
CA SER A 127 -31.96 28.99 -32.46
C SER A 127 -31.75 27.73 -33.32
N GLY A 128 -31.74 27.87 -34.65
CA GLY A 128 -31.56 26.77 -35.60
C GLY A 128 -30.11 26.29 -35.73
N ILE A 129 -29.85 25.45 -36.71
CA ILE A 129 -28.53 24.85 -36.95
C ILE A 129 -27.93 25.39 -38.24
N ILE A 130 -26.67 25.84 -38.18
CA ILE A 130 -25.81 26.04 -39.36
C ILE A 130 -24.90 24.81 -39.46
N THR A 131 -24.96 24.09 -40.58
CA THR A 131 -24.12 22.94 -40.87
C THR A 131 -23.22 23.25 -42.07
N LEU A 132 -21.91 23.27 -41.85
CA LEU A 132 -20.89 23.49 -42.88
C LEU A 132 -20.11 22.21 -43.10
N GLN A 133 -20.08 21.69 -44.32
CA GLN A 133 -19.49 20.39 -44.62
C GLN A 133 -18.64 20.44 -45.88
N GLN A 134 -17.67 19.54 -45.95
CA GLN A 134 -16.96 19.28 -47.20
C GLN A 134 -17.91 18.67 -48.25
N GLN A 135 -17.49 18.65 -49.51
CA GLN A 135 -18.27 18.08 -50.61
C GLN A 135 -18.50 16.57 -50.37
N TYR A 136 -19.67 16.06 -50.75
CA TYR A 136 -19.92 14.61 -50.78
C TYR A 136 -19.31 13.99 -52.05
N GLY A 137 -18.73 12.79 -51.93
CA GLY A 137 -18.25 12.01 -53.09
C GLY A 137 -16.76 12.12 -53.42
N ALA A 138 -15.96 12.79 -52.59
CA ALA A 138 -14.50 12.76 -52.73
C ALA A 138 -13.94 11.36 -52.39
N SER A 139 -13.15 10.78 -53.30
CA SER A 139 -12.49 9.49 -53.10
C SER A 139 -11.35 9.51 -52.05
N GLN A 140 -11.10 10.67 -51.42
CA GLN A 140 -10.00 10.90 -50.49
C GLN A 140 -10.47 11.66 -49.25
N ALA A 141 -9.68 11.56 -48.18
CA ALA A 141 -9.85 12.33 -46.95
C ALA A 141 -9.74 13.83 -47.24
N GLU A 142 -10.76 14.62 -46.88
CA GLU A 142 -10.74 16.08 -47.03
C GLU A 142 -10.67 16.75 -45.67
N ASN A 143 -9.53 17.38 -45.39
CA ASN A 143 -9.33 18.06 -44.11
C ASN A 143 -10.20 19.32 -44.01
N ILE A 144 -10.50 19.76 -42.79
CA ILE A 144 -11.07 21.08 -42.50
C ILE A 144 -10.02 21.88 -41.74
N VAL A 145 -9.82 23.13 -42.14
CA VAL A 145 -8.94 24.07 -41.43
C VAL A 145 -9.77 25.27 -40.99
N ILE A 146 -9.82 25.51 -39.68
CA ILE A 146 -10.59 26.60 -39.07
C ILE A 146 -9.64 27.67 -38.53
N GLY A 147 -9.72 28.87 -39.10
CA GLY A 147 -8.85 30.01 -38.79
C GLY A 147 -7.40 29.74 -39.17
N GLY A 148 -6.79 30.52 -40.05
CA GLY A 148 -5.41 30.32 -40.50
C GLY A 148 -5.25 30.43 -42.02
N THR A 149 -4.05 30.11 -42.52
CA THR A 149 -3.77 30.15 -43.96
C THR A 149 -4.46 28.99 -44.67
N ALA A 150 -5.14 29.29 -45.78
CA ALA A 150 -5.81 28.29 -46.59
C ALA A 150 -4.85 27.16 -47.02
N GLN A 151 -5.25 25.91 -46.77
CA GLN A 151 -4.52 24.73 -47.20
C GLN A 151 -5.17 24.14 -48.46
N THR A 152 -4.34 23.81 -49.45
CA THR A 152 -4.78 23.15 -50.68
C THR A 152 -5.41 21.80 -50.36
N GLY A 153 -6.57 21.50 -50.95
CA GLY A 153 -7.29 20.24 -50.72
C GLY A 153 -7.99 20.14 -49.37
N SER A 154 -8.21 21.26 -48.69
CA SER A 154 -8.97 21.33 -47.44
C SER A 154 -10.14 22.30 -47.56
N LEU A 155 -11.22 22.05 -46.82
CA LEU A 155 -12.26 23.06 -46.60
C LEU A 155 -11.71 24.10 -45.61
N ASN A 156 -11.43 25.30 -46.11
CA ASN A 156 -10.88 26.38 -45.32
C ASN A 156 -12.02 27.28 -44.83
N LEU A 157 -12.11 27.46 -43.51
CA LEU A 157 -13.12 28.30 -42.87
C LEU A 157 -12.42 29.46 -42.14
N ASP A 158 -12.74 30.69 -42.53
CA ASP A 158 -12.21 31.88 -41.89
C ASP A 158 -12.93 32.14 -40.56
N ALA A 159 -12.17 32.18 -39.47
CA ALA A 159 -12.69 32.42 -38.13
C ALA A 159 -13.43 33.76 -38.00
N SER A 160 -12.98 34.81 -38.69
CA SER A 160 -13.61 36.13 -38.67
C SER A 160 -14.98 36.13 -39.32
N GLN A 161 -15.18 35.27 -40.33
CA GLN A 161 -16.47 35.10 -41.00
C GLN A 161 -17.43 34.28 -40.12
N LEU A 162 -16.96 33.17 -39.56
CA LEU A 162 -17.74 32.34 -38.63
C LEU A 162 -18.20 33.13 -37.41
N ALA A 163 -17.39 34.09 -36.94
CA ALA A 163 -17.72 35.00 -35.85
C ALA A 163 -18.89 35.96 -36.15
N THR A 164 -19.35 36.06 -37.40
CA THR A 164 -20.52 36.89 -37.76
C THR A 164 -21.83 36.12 -37.74
N PHE A 165 -21.81 34.81 -37.52
CA PHE A 165 -22.99 33.95 -37.60
C PHE A 165 -23.83 34.00 -36.33
N THR A 166 -25.11 33.63 -36.45
CA THR A 166 -26.02 33.43 -35.32
C THR A 166 -26.77 32.11 -35.51
N ALA A 167 -26.65 31.20 -34.55
CA ALA A 167 -27.23 29.86 -34.60
C ALA A 167 -27.36 29.27 -33.21
N GLY A 168 -28.30 28.36 -32.97
CA GLY A 168 -28.30 27.53 -31.76
C GLY A 168 -27.13 26.53 -31.77
N ILE A 169 -26.74 26.05 -32.95
CA ILE A 169 -25.60 25.14 -33.13
C ILE A 169 -24.87 25.52 -34.42
N LEU A 170 -23.54 25.73 -34.32
CA LEU A 170 -22.65 25.71 -35.48
C LEU A 170 -22.03 24.33 -35.58
N ARG A 171 -22.42 23.56 -36.59
CA ARG A 171 -21.92 22.21 -36.86
C ARG A 171 -20.96 22.24 -38.04
N ILE A 172 -19.75 21.72 -37.85
CA ILE A 172 -18.70 21.71 -38.86
C ILE A 172 -18.25 20.27 -39.11
N GLY A 173 -18.32 19.84 -40.37
CA GLY A 173 -17.89 18.53 -40.85
C GLY A 173 -18.94 17.43 -40.76
N ARG A 174 -18.47 16.20 -41.00
CA ARG A 174 -19.27 14.96 -41.07
C ARG A 174 -18.41 13.76 -40.67
N THR A 175 -18.98 12.80 -39.94
CA THR A 175 -18.26 11.66 -39.36
C THR A 175 -17.86 10.59 -40.37
N ASP A 176 -18.43 10.62 -41.57
CA ASP A 176 -18.09 9.73 -42.69
C ASP A 176 -16.89 10.24 -43.52
N ASN A 177 -16.28 11.38 -43.16
CA ASN A 177 -15.06 11.91 -43.78
C ASN A 177 -13.83 11.61 -42.92
N THR A 178 -12.87 10.84 -43.43
CA THR A 178 -11.65 10.47 -42.68
C THR A 178 -10.59 11.57 -42.57
N GLY A 179 -10.82 12.75 -43.17
CA GLY A 179 -9.93 13.92 -43.08
C GLY A 179 -9.97 14.59 -41.72
N ASN A 180 -8.86 15.19 -41.28
CA ASN A 180 -8.74 15.79 -39.95
C ASN A 180 -9.46 17.15 -39.88
N ILE A 181 -9.87 17.56 -38.68
CA ILE A 181 -10.23 18.94 -38.38
C ILE A 181 -9.08 19.59 -37.61
N THR A 182 -8.50 20.65 -38.17
CA THR A 182 -7.44 21.43 -37.56
C THR A 182 -7.96 22.82 -37.23
N ILE A 183 -7.83 23.25 -35.97
CA ILE A 183 -8.32 24.54 -35.48
C ILE A 183 -7.09 25.39 -35.16
N ASN A 184 -6.75 26.41 -35.96
CA ASN A 184 -5.69 27.33 -35.55
C ASN A 184 -6.25 28.53 -34.77
N SER A 185 -7.46 29.00 -35.07
CA SER A 185 -8.10 30.02 -34.22
C SER A 185 -9.60 30.06 -34.43
N LEU A 186 -10.39 30.09 -33.36
CA LEU A 186 -11.82 30.35 -33.40
C LEU A 186 -12.29 30.88 -32.03
N THR A 187 -12.95 32.03 -32.04
CA THR A 187 -13.77 32.50 -30.92
C THR A 187 -15.20 32.54 -31.42
N LEU A 188 -16.08 31.74 -30.82
CA LEU A 188 -17.48 31.77 -31.21
C LEU A 188 -18.14 33.10 -30.77
N PRO A 189 -19.05 33.65 -31.58
CA PRO A 189 -19.81 34.81 -31.19
C PRO A 189 -20.86 34.46 -30.14
N ALA A 190 -21.25 35.43 -29.31
CA ALA A 190 -22.25 35.25 -28.25
C ALA A 190 -23.60 34.68 -28.73
N GLY A 191 -23.91 34.83 -30.02
CA GLY A 191 -25.11 34.26 -30.66
C GLY A 191 -25.01 32.79 -31.06
N VAL A 192 -23.91 32.09 -30.71
CA VAL A 192 -23.70 30.66 -31.00
C VAL A 192 -23.27 29.93 -29.72
N PRO A 193 -24.19 29.26 -29.00
CA PRO A 193 -23.88 28.63 -27.72
C PRO A 193 -23.19 27.27 -27.86
N ILE A 194 -23.22 26.62 -29.03
CA ILE A 194 -22.69 25.27 -29.24
C ILE A 194 -21.84 25.22 -30.51
N LEU A 195 -20.59 24.77 -30.38
CA LEU A 195 -19.79 24.26 -31.50
C LEU A 195 -19.88 22.73 -31.54
N SER A 196 -20.21 22.16 -32.70
CA SER A 196 -20.23 20.72 -32.93
C SER A 196 -19.27 20.36 -34.07
N LEU A 197 -18.17 19.67 -33.73
CA LEU A 197 -17.15 19.23 -34.69
C LEU A 197 -17.36 17.75 -35.01
N ARG A 198 -17.39 17.42 -36.30
CA ARG A 198 -17.66 16.05 -36.76
C ARG A 198 -16.66 15.63 -37.82
N THR A 199 -15.94 14.54 -37.56
CA THR A 199 -14.98 13.96 -38.50
C THR A 199 -14.80 12.46 -38.25
N GLY A 200 -14.47 11.70 -39.28
CA GLY A 200 -13.93 10.34 -39.19
C GLY A 200 -12.41 10.29 -38.95
N GLY A 201 -11.72 11.43 -38.99
CA GLY A 201 -10.30 11.60 -38.66
C GLY A 201 -10.06 12.16 -37.26
N ASN A 202 -8.90 12.81 -37.07
CA ASN A 202 -8.53 13.45 -35.81
C ASN A 202 -9.07 14.89 -35.70
N VAL A 203 -9.22 15.38 -34.47
CA VAL A 203 -9.45 16.81 -34.20
C VAL A 203 -8.26 17.35 -33.43
N THR A 204 -7.64 18.40 -33.94
CA THR A 204 -6.41 18.97 -33.36
C THR A 204 -6.48 20.49 -33.20
N LEU A 205 -5.95 20.98 -32.08
CA LEU A 205 -5.65 22.39 -31.82
C LEU A 205 -4.10 22.54 -31.84
N PRO A 206 -3.47 22.66 -33.03
CA PRO A 206 -2.01 22.57 -33.15
C PRO A 206 -1.29 23.81 -32.60
N VAL A 207 -0.01 23.62 -32.30
CA VAL A 207 0.96 24.70 -32.08
C VAL A 207 1.59 25.08 -33.41
N VAL A 208 1.38 26.32 -33.87
CA VAL A 208 2.07 26.84 -35.07
C VAL A 208 3.24 27.69 -34.62
N SER A 209 4.45 27.46 -35.16
CA SER A 209 5.67 28.17 -34.77
C SER A 209 5.49 29.70 -34.78
N GLY A 210 5.38 30.32 -33.61
CA GLY A 210 5.22 31.77 -33.43
C GLY A 210 3.79 32.30 -33.26
N GLN A 211 2.75 31.45 -33.26
CA GLN A 211 1.36 31.84 -32.96
C GLN A 211 0.69 30.85 -32.00
N ILE A 212 -0.03 31.38 -31.01
CA ILE A 212 -0.83 30.60 -30.07
C ILE A 212 -2.19 30.34 -30.71
N SER A 213 -2.50 29.08 -31.01
CA SER A 213 -3.84 28.73 -31.47
C SER A 213 -4.87 29.01 -30.37
N THR A 214 -6.12 29.33 -30.70
CA THR A 214 -7.12 29.68 -29.67
C THR A 214 -8.48 29.10 -30.03
N LEU A 215 -9.16 28.47 -29.08
CA LEU A 215 -10.53 27.97 -29.23
C LEU A 215 -11.35 28.39 -28.01
N VAL A 216 -12.22 29.40 -28.18
CA VAL A 216 -13.10 29.90 -27.12
C VAL A 216 -14.54 29.61 -27.51
N VAL A 217 -15.21 28.74 -26.73
CA VAL A 217 -16.56 28.24 -27.02
C VAL A 217 -17.37 28.03 -25.74
N PRO A 218 -18.68 28.38 -25.73
CA PRO A 218 -19.49 28.14 -24.54
C PRO A 218 -19.72 26.66 -24.25
N ASN A 219 -20.04 25.87 -25.29
CA ASN A 219 -20.19 24.42 -25.20
C ASN A 219 -19.57 23.75 -26.44
N LEU A 220 -18.89 22.63 -26.23
CA LEU A 220 -18.16 21.91 -27.27
C LEU A 220 -18.60 20.46 -27.36
N ALA A 221 -19.06 20.05 -28.54
CA ALA A 221 -19.29 18.66 -28.91
C ALA A 221 -18.28 18.23 -29.97
N ILE A 222 -17.65 17.07 -29.78
CA ILE A 222 -16.73 16.48 -30.77
C ILE A 222 -17.10 15.02 -31.04
N ALA A 223 -17.36 14.69 -32.30
CA ALA A 223 -17.45 13.32 -32.78
C ALA A 223 -16.29 13.06 -33.75
N ALA A 224 -15.31 12.25 -33.32
CA ALA A 224 -14.10 11.95 -34.06
C ALA A 224 -13.96 10.43 -34.31
N GLY A 225 -13.66 10.04 -35.54
CA GLY A 225 -13.24 8.67 -35.87
C GLY A 225 -11.77 8.37 -35.57
N GLY A 226 -11.02 9.35 -35.06
CA GLY A 226 -9.63 9.25 -34.59
C GLY A 226 -9.44 9.82 -33.17
N SER A 227 -8.25 10.36 -32.90
CA SER A 227 -7.91 11.00 -31.62
C SER A 227 -8.37 12.45 -31.58
N VAL A 228 -8.64 12.95 -30.38
CA VAL A 228 -8.93 14.36 -30.10
C VAL A 228 -7.76 14.90 -29.28
N SER A 229 -6.99 15.83 -29.85
CA SER A 229 -5.87 16.48 -29.18
C SER A 229 -6.09 17.98 -29.13
N LEU A 230 -6.62 18.44 -28.02
CA LEU A 230 -6.78 19.84 -27.66
C LEU A 230 -5.69 20.20 -26.63
N ASP A 231 -4.45 19.87 -26.98
CA ASP A 231 -3.25 20.07 -26.19
C ASP A 231 -2.23 20.88 -26.98
N GLY A 232 -1.47 21.71 -26.29
CA GLY A 232 -0.12 21.94 -26.73
C GLY A 232 0.79 22.21 -25.54
N PRO A 233 1.99 21.61 -25.49
CA PRO A 233 2.94 21.73 -24.39
C PRO A 233 3.52 23.16 -24.23
N ASN A 234 3.04 24.13 -25.01
CA ASN A 234 3.25 25.58 -24.92
C ASN A 234 2.25 26.38 -25.79
N ALA A 235 1.12 25.83 -26.26
CA ALA A 235 0.29 26.52 -27.26
C ALA A 235 -1.13 25.97 -27.46
N GLY A 236 -2.09 26.87 -27.69
CA GLY A 236 -3.52 26.57 -27.72
C GLY A 236 -4.24 27.13 -26.49
N LYS A 237 -4.78 28.36 -26.51
CA LYS A 237 -5.74 28.79 -25.47
C LYS A 237 -7.07 28.10 -25.75
N LEU A 238 -7.28 26.90 -25.21
CA LEU A 238 -8.60 26.29 -25.14
C LEU A 238 -9.36 26.91 -23.97
N ASP A 239 -10.59 27.33 -24.22
CA ASP A 239 -11.50 27.89 -23.24
C ASP A 239 -12.91 27.38 -23.54
N VAL A 240 -13.27 26.27 -22.89
CA VAL A 240 -14.63 25.73 -22.89
C VAL A 240 -15.35 26.26 -21.65
N GLU A 241 -16.25 27.22 -21.82
CA GLU A 241 -16.80 28.00 -20.70
C GLU A 241 -17.80 27.23 -19.83
N ASN A 242 -18.53 26.25 -20.42
CA ASN A 242 -19.60 25.52 -19.72
C ASN A 242 -19.45 24.00 -19.86
N GLN A 243 -19.82 23.42 -21.01
CA GLN A 243 -19.89 21.97 -21.19
C GLN A 243 -19.02 21.41 -22.31
N LEU A 244 -18.42 20.26 -22.05
CA LEU A 244 -17.67 19.45 -23.00
C LEU A 244 -18.30 18.05 -23.14
N ALA A 245 -18.43 17.57 -24.38
CA ALA A 245 -18.80 16.18 -24.67
C ALA A 245 -18.01 15.65 -25.88
N ILE A 246 -17.43 14.46 -25.78
CA ILE A 246 -16.54 13.90 -26.80
C ILE A 246 -16.88 12.43 -27.06
N SER A 247 -17.03 12.06 -28.32
CA SER A 247 -17.04 10.67 -28.79
C SER A 247 -15.87 10.48 -29.75
N ALA A 248 -14.89 9.66 -29.36
CA ALA A 248 -13.68 9.40 -30.13
C ALA A 248 -13.41 7.89 -30.23
N THR A 249 -12.62 7.45 -31.20
CA THR A 249 -12.06 6.07 -31.19
C THR A 249 -10.60 6.07 -30.73
N GLY A 250 -9.89 7.19 -30.88
CA GLY A 250 -8.52 7.38 -30.41
C GLY A 250 -8.44 8.10 -29.07
N SER A 251 -7.22 8.39 -28.60
CA SER A 251 -7.02 9.09 -27.32
C SER A 251 -7.65 10.48 -27.33
N VAL A 252 -8.11 10.91 -26.16
CA VAL A 252 -8.68 12.23 -25.89
C VAL A 252 -7.72 12.97 -24.97
N TYR A 253 -7.14 14.05 -25.44
CA TYR A 253 -6.33 14.95 -24.64
C TYR A 253 -6.97 16.34 -24.68
N VAL A 254 -7.25 16.90 -23.51
CA VAL A 254 -7.85 18.23 -23.36
C VAL A 254 -7.11 18.97 -22.27
N ASP A 255 -6.39 20.02 -22.62
CA ASP A 255 -5.87 21.01 -21.67
C ASP A 255 -6.73 22.27 -21.77
N ASN A 256 -7.53 22.56 -20.73
CA ASN A 256 -8.37 23.74 -20.64
C ASN A 256 -7.79 24.71 -19.58
N PRO A 257 -6.71 25.44 -19.92
CA PRO A 257 -5.89 26.17 -18.96
C PRO A 257 -6.50 27.52 -18.56
N ASP A 258 -7.82 27.74 -18.60
CA ASP A 258 -8.38 29.08 -18.43
C ASP A 258 -8.11 29.71 -17.05
N GLU A 259 -7.00 30.43 -16.97
CA GLU A 259 -6.57 31.24 -15.82
C GLU A 259 -7.40 32.53 -15.68
N THR A 260 -8.20 32.89 -16.69
CA THR A 260 -8.89 34.20 -16.76
C THR A 260 -10.32 34.19 -16.26
N SER A 261 -11.09 33.11 -16.43
CA SER A 261 -12.48 33.05 -15.96
C SER A 261 -12.68 32.39 -14.60
N GLY A 262 -11.75 31.52 -14.16
CA GLY A 262 -11.92 30.70 -12.95
C GLY A 262 -13.09 29.71 -13.05
N GLN A 263 -13.59 29.43 -14.25
CA GLN A 263 -14.77 28.58 -14.47
C GLN A 263 -14.44 27.09 -14.36
N ASN A 264 -15.49 26.30 -14.10
CA ASN A 264 -15.41 24.84 -14.00
C ASN A 264 -15.63 24.20 -15.38
N LEU A 265 -14.83 23.18 -15.72
CA LEU A 265 -15.07 22.37 -16.91
C LEU A 265 -16.12 21.30 -16.61
N THR A 266 -17.31 21.40 -17.18
CA THR A 266 -18.36 20.40 -16.98
C THR A 266 -18.35 19.35 -18.09
N ILE A 267 -18.19 18.08 -17.76
CA ILE A 267 -18.40 16.96 -18.67
C ILE A 267 -19.91 16.65 -18.69
N GLY A 268 -20.58 17.10 -19.75
CA GLY A 268 -22.05 17.18 -19.82
C GLY A 268 -22.63 16.53 -21.07
N THR A 269 -23.79 17.02 -21.52
CA THR A 269 -24.44 16.56 -22.76
C THR A 269 -24.45 17.70 -23.76
N VAL A 270 -23.72 17.57 -24.87
CA VAL A 270 -23.61 18.62 -25.90
C VAL A 270 -23.91 18.01 -27.28
N ASP A 271 -24.84 18.61 -28.03
CA ASP A 271 -25.29 18.14 -29.36
C ASP A 271 -25.60 16.62 -29.46
N GLY A 272 -26.18 16.05 -28.39
CA GLY A 272 -26.56 14.63 -28.32
C GLY A 272 -25.44 13.66 -27.91
N ILE A 273 -24.22 14.15 -27.67
CA ILE A 273 -23.12 13.38 -27.06
C ILE A 273 -23.19 13.58 -25.55
N ALA A 274 -23.19 12.51 -24.75
CA ALA A 274 -23.27 12.56 -23.30
C ALA A 274 -22.00 12.03 -22.65
N GLY A 275 -21.15 12.90 -22.11
CA GLY A 275 -19.89 12.50 -21.48
C GLY A 275 -18.71 12.41 -22.45
N ILE A 276 -17.71 11.61 -22.08
CA ILE A 276 -16.57 11.28 -22.95
C ILE A 276 -16.56 9.78 -23.20
N HIS A 277 -16.65 9.36 -24.46
CA HIS A 277 -16.56 7.96 -24.85
C HIS A 277 -15.36 7.76 -25.78
N THR A 278 -14.44 6.88 -25.41
CA THR A 278 -13.29 6.54 -26.26
C THR A 278 -12.75 5.13 -26.01
N SER A 279 -12.06 4.54 -26.99
CA SER A 279 -11.21 3.36 -26.76
C SER A 279 -9.75 3.69 -26.38
N GLY A 280 -9.33 4.95 -26.52
CA GLY A 280 -7.98 5.42 -26.20
C GLY A 280 -7.85 6.04 -24.81
N ALA A 281 -6.65 6.51 -24.46
CA ALA A 281 -6.40 7.17 -23.18
C ALA A 281 -7.13 8.52 -23.11
N VAL A 282 -7.53 8.92 -21.91
CA VAL A 282 -8.15 10.22 -21.65
C VAL A 282 -7.23 11.03 -20.75
N TYR A 283 -6.83 12.23 -21.16
CA TYR A 283 -6.16 13.22 -20.34
C TYR A 283 -7.01 14.49 -20.30
N LEU A 284 -7.37 14.96 -19.10
CA LEU A 284 -8.08 16.21 -18.90
C LEU A 284 -7.32 17.08 -17.90
N ARG A 285 -7.05 18.33 -18.27
CA ARG A 285 -6.51 19.36 -17.38
C ARG A 285 -7.45 20.55 -17.32
N ALA A 286 -7.74 21.04 -16.11
CA ALA A 286 -8.53 22.25 -15.87
C ALA A 286 -7.95 23.03 -14.68
N VAL A 287 -7.93 24.36 -14.76
CA VAL A 287 -7.32 25.21 -13.71
C VAL A 287 -8.09 25.17 -12.39
N ASN A 288 -9.43 25.18 -12.42
CA ASN A 288 -10.27 25.18 -11.21
C ASN A 288 -10.84 23.79 -10.88
N GLN A 289 -12.00 23.43 -11.44
CA GLN A 289 -12.66 22.13 -11.22
C GLN A 289 -13.04 21.44 -12.52
N VAL A 290 -13.12 20.11 -12.49
CA VAL A 290 -13.87 19.31 -13.47
C VAL A 290 -15.12 18.75 -12.80
N ILE A 291 -16.28 19.04 -13.37
CA ILE A 291 -17.60 18.57 -12.89
C ILE A 291 -18.12 17.49 -13.84
N PHE A 292 -18.50 16.33 -13.31
CA PHE A 292 -19.09 15.26 -14.11
C PHE A 292 -20.62 15.26 -13.97
N GLN A 293 -21.32 15.59 -15.05
CA GLN A 293 -22.75 15.34 -15.20
C GLN A 293 -23.03 14.03 -15.96
N ASN A 294 -22.07 13.60 -16.77
CA ASN A 294 -22.07 12.33 -17.49
C ASN A 294 -20.70 11.65 -17.37
N PRO A 295 -20.63 10.32 -17.52
CA PRO A 295 -19.41 9.57 -17.29
C PRO A 295 -18.35 9.75 -18.38
N ILE A 296 -17.09 9.52 -18.01
CA ILE A 296 -16.04 9.11 -18.94
C ILE A 296 -16.11 7.57 -19.08
N THR A 297 -16.21 7.08 -20.31
CA THR A 297 -16.14 5.65 -20.65
C THR A 297 -14.91 5.40 -21.51
N THR A 298 -13.95 4.62 -20.99
CA THR A 298 -12.78 4.20 -21.77
C THR A 298 -12.29 2.79 -21.46
N THR A 299 -11.67 2.16 -22.46
CA THR A 299 -10.92 0.90 -22.32
C THR A 299 -9.44 1.11 -21.95
N SER A 300 -8.99 2.36 -21.79
CA SER A 300 -7.60 2.73 -21.52
C SER A 300 -7.47 3.58 -20.23
N THR A 301 -6.35 4.26 -20.05
CA THR A 301 -6.06 5.11 -18.89
C THR A 301 -6.90 6.40 -18.91
N VAL A 302 -7.26 6.89 -17.71
CA VAL A 302 -7.82 8.24 -17.52
C VAL A 302 -6.86 8.99 -16.59
N GLN A 303 -6.33 10.12 -17.01
CA GLN A 303 -5.52 11.06 -16.23
C GLN A 303 -6.27 12.38 -16.11
N LEU A 304 -6.38 12.90 -14.89
CA LEU A 304 -7.01 14.19 -14.59
C LEU A 304 -5.99 15.08 -13.90
N GLU A 305 -5.97 16.38 -14.20
CA GLU A 305 -5.13 17.38 -13.56
C GLU A 305 -5.97 18.62 -13.22
N THR A 306 -6.34 18.80 -11.95
CA THR A 306 -7.27 19.86 -11.50
C THR A 306 -6.95 20.35 -10.09
N ALA A 307 -7.30 21.60 -9.74
CA ALA A 307 -7.15 22.11 -8.38
C ALA A 307 -8.18 21.53 -7.37
N GLN A 308 -9.40 21.17 -7.81
CA GLN A 308 -10.48 20.62 -6.96
C GLN A 308 -11.38 19.61 -7.73
N PHE A 309 -11.87 18.55 -7.05
CA PHE A 309 -12.74 17.49 -7.61
C PHE A 309 -14.11 17.44 -6.89
N ILE A 310 -15.23 17.49 -7.63
CA ILE A 310 -16.58 17.31 -7.07
C ILE A 310 -17.43 16.43 -8.00
N GLY A 311 -17.77 15.22 -7.56
CA GLY A 311 -18.88 14.45 -8.12
C GLY A 311 -20.19 14.87 -7.46
N GLN A 312 -21.29 15.03 -8.22
CA GLN A 312 -22.60 15.27 -7.59
C GLN A 312 -23.15 13.98 -6.94
N PRO A 313 -23.81 14.07 -5.77
CA PRO A 313 -24.42 12.92 -5.12
C PRO A 313 -25.38 12.17 -6.08
N GLY A 314 -25.14 10.88 -6.29
CA GLY A 314 -26.00 10.03 -7.13
C GLY A 314 -25.65 9.99 -8.62
N GLN A 315 -24.54 10.60 -9.06
CA GLN A 315 -24.06 10.51 -10.44
C GLN A 315 -22.70 9.79 -10.52
N THR A 316 -22.53 8.94 -11.54
CA THR A 316 -21.31 8.14 -11.76
C THR A 316 -20.25 8.97 -12.51
N ALA A 317 -19.09 9.18 -11.89
CA ALA A 317 -18.04 10.04 -12.45
C ALA A 317 -17.16 9.35 -13.50
N ILE A 318 -16.78 8.08 -13.33
CA ILE A 318 -15.80 7.39 -14.19
C ILE A 318 -16.13 5.91 -14.35
N PHE A 319 -16.23 5.41 -15.58
CA PHE A 319 -16.22 3.98 -15.93
C PHE A 319 -14.97 3.68 -16.76
N ALA A 320 -13.92 3.13 -16.12
CA ALA A 320 -12.71 2.66 -16.81
C ALA A 320 -12.64 1.13 -16.68
N SER A 321 -12.76 0.38 -17.78
CA SER A 321 -12.72 -1.09 -17.77
C SER A 321 -11.32 -1.65 -18.07
N GLY A 322 -10.26 -0.86 -17.88
CA GLY A 322 -8.88 -1.19 -18.23
C GLY A 322 -7.99 -1.52 -17.01
N LEU A 323 -6.96 -2.35 -17.23
CA LEU A 323 -6.09 -2.94 -16.20
C LEU A 323 -5.33 -1.97 -15.27
N ASN A 324 -5.30 -0.66 -15.56
CA ASN A 324 -4.54 0.35 -14.81
C ASN A 324 -5.23 1.73 -14.94
N SER A 325 -6.19 2.08 -14.08
CA SER A 325 -6.71 3.45 -14.05
C SER A 325 -5.94 4.27 -13.01
N HIS A 326 -5.31 5.39 -13.43
CA HIS A 326 -4.49 6.26 -12.59
C HIS A 326 -5.14 7.64 -12.46
N ALA A 327 -5.91 7.88 -11.40
CA ALA A 327 -6.42 9.22 -11.11
C ALA A 327 -5.41 9.95 -10.23
N ASN A 328 -4.72 10.96 -10.78
CA ASN A 328 -3.74 11.78 -10.06
C ASN A 328 -4.45 13.05 -9.56
N ALA A 329 -4.67 13.19 -8.26
CA ALA A 329 -5.24 14.43 -7.69
C ALA A 329 -4.11 15.28 -7.11
N ILE A 330 -3.80 16.41 -7.74
CA ILE A 330 -2.75 17.34 -7.28
C ILE A 330 -3.42 18.64 -6.82
N GLY A 331 -3.58 18.81 -5.50
CA GLY A 331 -4.13 20.04 -4.89
C GLY A 331 -3.04 20.98 -4.36
N THR A 332 -3.33 22.28 -4.32
CA THR A 332 -2.51 23.30 -3.61
C THR A 332 -3.21 23.73 -2.31
N PRO A 333 -2.49 24.27 -1.31
CA PRO A 333 -2.82 24.12 0.13
C PRO A 333 -3.91 25.08 0.68
N SER A 334 -4.87 25.55 -0.12
CA SER A 334 -5.77 26.64 0.31
C SER A 334 -7.22 26.27 0.62
N ASN A 335 -7.67 25.03 0.40
CA ASN A 335 -9.02 24.60 0.79
C ASN A 335 -9.11 23.07 0.96
N PRO A 336 -9.73 22.54 2.04
CA PRO A 336 -9.80 21.10 2.29
C PRO A 336 -10.59 20.40 1.18
N LEU A 337 -9.97 19.42 0.51
CA LEU A 337 -10.61 18.60 -0.52
C LEU A 337 -11.67 17.70 0.13
N GLN A 338 -12.86 17.65 -0.46
CA GLN A 338 -13.88 16.63 -0.19
C GLN A 338 -13.99 15.78 -1.46
N THR A 339 -13.14 14.76 -1.57
CA THR A 339 -13.09 13.90 -2.76
C THR A 339 -14.14 12.80 -2.60
N GLN A 340 -15.23 12.87 -3.37
CA GLN A 340 -16.27 11.84 -3.41
C GLN A 340 -16.14 11.04 -4.72
N VAL A 341 -15.71 9.78 -4.63
CA VAL A 341 -15.70 8.83 -5.77
C VAL A 341 -16.90 7.91 -5.62
N THR A 342 -17.94 8.08 -6.44
CA THR A 342 -19.24 7.42 -6.23
C THR A 342 -19.28 5.94 -6.65
N THR A 343 -18.59 5.53 -7.72
CA THR A 343 -18.55 4.14 -8.20
C THR A 343 -17.36 3.90 -9.12
N PHE A 344 -16.65 2.77 -8.98
CA PHE A 344 -15.66 2.27 -9.95
C PHE A 344 -15.82 0.76 -10.17
N ALA A 345 -15.34 0.27 -11.31
CA ALA A 345 -15.19 -1.15 -11.64
C ALA A 345 -13.76 -1.37 -12.15
N GLY A 346 -12.94 -2.18 -11.46
CA GLY A 346 -11.53 -2.44 -11.84
C GLY A 346 -10.51 -1.95 -10.80
N VAL A 347 -9.27 -1.68 -11.25
CA VAL A 347 -8.17 -1.16 -10.41
C VAL A 347 -8.19 0.37 -10.45
N LEU A 348 -8.45 1.02 -9.32
CA LEU A 348 -8.37 2.47 -9.15
C LEU A 348 -7.08 2.79 -8.37
N ALA A 349 -6.10 3.40 -9.04
CA ALA A 349 -4.90 3.92 -8.37
C ALA A 349 -5.05 5.43 -8.16
N LEU A 350 -5.09 5.85 -6.89
CA LEU A 350 -5.01 7.25 -6.49
C LEU A 350 -3.55 7.54 -6.12
N SER A 351 -2.85 8.29 -6.97
CA SER A 351 -1.51 8.81 -6.65
C SER A 351 -1.57 10.32 -6.43
N GLY A 352 -0.76 10.82 -5.50
CA GLY A 352 -0.59 12.26 -5.26
C GLY A 352 0.72 12.53 -4.52
N THR A 353 1.27 13.73 -4.72
CA THR A 353 2.33 14.27 -3.86
C THR A 353 1.71 14.70 -2.53
N TYR A 354 2.30 14.27 -1.41
CA TYR A 354 1.91 14.55 -0.02
C TYR A 354 1.06 15.82 0.16
N LEU A 355 -0.23 15.64 0.45
CA LEU A 355 -1.16 16.73 0.76
C LEU A 355 -1.34 16.79 2.28
N ALA A 356 -0.65 17.71 2.95
CA ALA A 356 -0.97 18.09 4.31
C ALA A 356 -2.27 18.92 4.31
N ASN A 357 -3.23 18.61 5.20
CA ASN A 357 -4.57 19.21 5.32
C ASN A 357 -5.57 18.85 4.20
N VAL A 358 -5.95 17.58 4.10
CA VAL A 358 -7.06 17.11 3.25
C VAL A 358 -8.29 16.81 4.10
N GLY A 359 -9.49 17.16 3.64
CA GLY A 359 -10.74 16.68 4.27
C GLY A 359 -10.93 15.17 4.05
N THR A 360 -12.01 14.60 4.57
CA THR A 360 -12.30 13.16 4.45
C THR A 360 -12.36 12.71 3.00
N LEU A 361 -11.59 11.67 2.64
CA LEU A 361 -11.74 10.95 1.38
C LEU A 361 -12.87 9.92 1.53
N THR A 362 -14.01 10.16 0.87
CA THR A 362 -15.14 9.23 0.89
C THR A 362 -15.21 8.45 -0.42
N ILE A 363 -15.05 7.14 -0.32
CA ILE A 363 -15.12 6.23 -1.47
C ILE A 363 -16.42 5.42 -1.39
N GLY A 364 -17.28 5.60 -2.39
CA GLY A 364 -18.58 4.95 -2.53
C GLY A 364 -18.48 3.51 -3.04
N THR A 365 -19.62 2.96 -3.44
CA THR A 365 -19.80 1.53 -3.75
C THR A 365 -18.91 1.03 -4.89
N VAL A 366 -18.08 0.03 -4.60
CA VAL A 366 -17.38 -0.80 -5.61
C VAL A 366 -18.40 -1.72 -6.27
N LEU A 367 -18.57 -1.62 -7.59
CA LEU A 367 -19.45 -2.54 -8.34
C LEU A 367 -18.57 -3.60 -9.04
N GLY A 368 -18.35 -4.75 -8.40
CA GLY A 368 -17.61 -5.87 -9.00
C GLY A 368 -16.95 -6.82 -7.98
N GLU A 369 -16.59 -8.02 -8.43
CA GLU A 369 -16.12 -9.16 -7.61
C GLU A 369 -14.74 -8.96 -6.95
N SER A 370 -13.97 -7.92 -7.32
CA SER A 370 -12.69 -7.55 -6.70
C SER A 370 -12.26 -6.15 -7.15
N GLY A 371 -12.03 -5.23 -6.22
CA GLY A 371 -11.46 -3.91 -6.49
C GLY A 371 -10.14 -3.74 -5.75
N VAL A 372 -9.07 -3.39 -6.46
CA VAL A 372 -7.80 -2.99 -5.83
C VAL A 372 -7.76 -1.46 -5.84
N LEU A 373 -7.65 -0.87 -4.65
CA LEU A 373 -7.45 0.55 -4.45
C LEU A 373 -6.04 0.76 -3.91
N SER A 374 -5.20 1.48 -4.66
CA SER A 374 -3.89 1.91 -4.19
C SER A 374 -3.94 3.38 -3.85
N ILE A 375 -3.56 3.74 -2.62
CA ILE A 375 -3.50 5.13 -2.13
C ILE A 375 -2.05 5.44 -1.80
N ARG A 376 -1.51 6.51 -2.40
CA ARG A 376 -0.16 7.03 -2.07
C ARG A 376 -0.22 8.50 -1.66
N GLY A 377 0.24 8.81 -0.45
CA GLY A 377 0.53 10.18 0.02
C GLY A 377 -0.67 11.02 0.47
N PHE A 378 -1.62 10.44 1.23
CA PHE A 378 -2.84 11.13 1.70
C PHE A 378 -2.79 11.39 3.22
N GLY A 379 -2.94 12.65 3.64
CA GLY A 379 -2.84 13.06 5.06
C GLY A 379 -4.18 13.26 5.80
N GLY A 380 -5.33 12.96 5.18
CA GLY A 380 -6.66 13.10 5.80
C GLY A 380 -7.34 11.77 6.13
N PRO A 381 -8.48 11.77 6.85
CA PRO A 381 -9.22 10.56 7.20
C PRO A 381 -9.84 9.90 5.96
N ILE A 382 -9.96 8.56 5.98
CA ILE A 382 -10.48 7.79 4.85
C ILE A 382 -11.72 7.01 5.28
N GLU A 383 -12.86 7.26 4.63
CA GLU A 383 -14.13 6.55 4.85
C GLU A 383 -14.52 5.74 3.61
N PHE A 384 -14.77 4.46 3.80
CA PHE A 384 -15.19 3.53 2.75
C PHE A 384 -16.59 3.00 2.97
N PHE A 385 -17.42 2.93 1.92
CA PHE A 385 -18.73 2.28 1.96
C PHE A 385 -18.76 1.05 1.05
N ALA A 386 -18.74 -0.15 1.62
CA ALA A 386 -18.86 -1.41 0.88
C ALA A 386 -20.25 -1.50 0.19
N PRO A 387 -20.36 -2.22 -0.95
CA PRO A 387 -21.63 -2.35 -1.66
C PRO A 387 -22.73 -2.96 -0.79
N SER A 388 -23.92 -2.33 -0.82
CA SER A 388 -25.13 -2.82 -0.16
C SER A 388 -25.82 -3.99 -0.90
N SER A 389 -25.22 -4.50 -1.99
CA SER A 389 -25.84 -5.51 -2.83
C SER A 389 -25.75 -6.90 -2.19
N THR A 390 -26.89 -7.60 -2.15
CA THR A 390 -27.07 -8.86 -1.44
C THR A 390 -26.42 -10.08 -2.12
N THR A 391 -25.61 -9.91 -3.18
CA THR A 391 -25.35 -10.99 -4.17
C THR A 391 -23.90 -11.42 -4.40
N SER A 392 -22.86 -10.75 -3.88
CA SER A 392 -21.46 -11.20 -4.06
C SER A 392 -20.52 -10.72 -2.94
N ASP A 393 -19.50 -11.52 -2.61
CA ASP A 393 -18.47 -11.18 -1.62
C ASP A 393 -17.56 -10.05 -2.16
N GLY A 394 -17.41 -8.96 -1.40
CA GLY A 394 -16.58 -7.82 -1.78
C GLY A 394 -15.22 -7.89 -1.12
N ASN A 395 -14.21 -8.44 -1.79
CA ASN A 395 -12.82 -8.32 -1.33
C ASN A 395 -12.28 -6.94 -1.69
N LEU A 396 -11.85 -6.18 -0.68
CA LEU A 396 -11.18 -4.89 -0.83
C LEU A 396 -9.69 -5.03 -0.52
N THR A 397 -8.83 -4.81 -1.51
CA THR A 397 -7.38 -4.77 -1.30
C THR A 397 -6.95 -3.31 -1.27
N LEU A 398 -6.53 -2.82 -0.09
CA LEU A 398 -6.05 -1.44 0.13
C LEU A 398 -4.53 -1.40 0.22
N VAL A 399 -3.84 -1.10 -0.87
CA VAL A 399 -2.37 -1.05 -0.88
C VAL A 399 -1.90 0.33 -0.39
N ILE A 400 -1.24 0.39 0.76
CA ILE A 400 -0.74 1.61 1.42
C ILE A 400 0.79 1.61 1.41
N ASP A 401 1.38 2.30 0.44
CA ASP A 401 2.84 2.30 0.28
C ASP A 401 3.53 3.54 0.90
N GLN A 402 2.80 4.43 1.61
CA GLN A 402 3.28 5.71 2.17
C GLN A 402 2.48 6.11 3.44
N PRO A 403 2.97 7.06 4.28
CA PRO A 403 2.31 7.43 5.54
C PRO A 403 0.89 7.97 5.40
N ILE A 404 0.00 7.53 6.30
CA ILE A 404 -1.35 8.06 6.51
C ILE A 404 -1.45 8.55 7.95
N GLU A 405 -1.76 9.83 8.17
CA GLU A 405 -1.73 10.46 9.51
C GLU A 405 -3.06 10.36 10.28
N ASP A 406 -4.16 9.87 9.68
CA ASP A 406 -5.52 9.90 10.27
C ASP A 406 -6.35 8.62 10.01
N ASN A 407 -7.40 8.38 10.80
CA ASN A 407 -8.17 7.13 10.90
C ASN A 407 -8.71 6.60 9.56
N ILE A 408 -8.68 5.26 9.41
CA ILE A 408 -9.33 4.51 8.33
C ILE A 408 -10.62 3.89 8.88
N VAL A 409 -11.77 4.29 8.34
CA VAL A 409 -13.07 3.71 8.70
C VAL A 409 -13.62 2.94 7.51
N VAL A 410 -13.86 1.65 7.73
CA VAL A 410 -14.49 0.77 6.76
C VAL A 410 -15.95 0.57 7.17
N HIS A 411 -16.86 1.20 6.44
CA HIS A 411 -18.28 0.95 6.56
C HIS A 411 -18.66 -0.22 5.66
N GLY A 412 -18.90 -1.39 6.25
CA GLY A 412 -19.21 -2.60 5.51
C GLY A 412 -20.69 -2.79 5.20
N GLY A 413 -20.95 -3.84 4.43
CA GLY A 413 -22.27 -4.35 4.04
C GLY A 413 -22.66 -5.59 4.85
N ALA A 414 -23.72 -6.30 4.46
CA ALA A 414 -24.26 -7.44 5.23
C ALA A 414 -23.39 -8.73 5.22
N LYS A 415 -22.10 -8.69 4.84
CA LYS A 415 -21.21 -9.86 4.59
C LYS A 415 -19.73 -9.58 4.92
N THR A 416 -18.86 -10.58 4.73
CA THR A 416 -17.39 -10.58 4.95
C THR A 416 -16.65 -9.41 4.29
N ASN A 417 -15.78 -8.72 5.04
CA ASN A 417 -14.90 -7.67 4.53
C ASN A 417 -13.44 -8.04 4.78
N SER A 418 -12.55 -7.88 3.81
CA SER A 418 -11.10 -8.04 4.00
C SER A 418 -10.39 -6.72 3.76
N VAL A 419 -9.35 -6.43 4.54
CA VAL A 419 -8.39 -5.33 4.32
C VAL A 419 -7.00 -5.93 4.32
N THR A 420 -6.24 -5.71 3.24
CA THR A 420 -4.83 -6.11 3.16
C THR A 420 -3.96 -4.87 3.10
N ILE A 421 -3.04 -4.72 4.03
CA ILE A 421 -2.03 -3.65 4.07
C ILE A 421 -0.68 -4.27 3.71
N ASN A 422 -0.10 -3.79 2.62
CA ASN A 422 1.28 -4.06 2.24
C ASN A 422 2.13 -2.90 2.74
N TYR A 423 3.18 -3.15 3.48
CA TYR A 423 3.94 -2.09 4.14
C TYR A 423 5.42 -2.11 3.74
N ASN A 424 6.00 -0.91 3.58
CA ASN A 424 7.42 -0.67 3.35
C ASN A 424 7.79 0.59 4.18
N LEU A 425 8.76 0.47 5.10
CA LEU A 425 9.10 1.38 6.23
C LEU A 425 8.71 2.89 6.12
N GLY A 426 8.12 3.46 7.18
CA GLY A 426 8.22 4.90 7.51
C GLY A 426 6.99 5.67 8.04
N ALA A 427 5.83 5.05 8.26
CA ALA A 427 4.59 5.78 8.54
C ALA A 427 4.17 5.84 10.02
N THR A 428 3.50 6.90 10.48
CA THR A 428 2.54 6.81 11.60
C THR A 428 1.33 6.00 11.14
N LEU A 429 0.80 5.10 11.97
CA LEU A 429 -0.32 4.23 11.57
C LEU A 429 -1.64 4.72 12.17
N PRO A 430 -2.72 4.80 11.39
CA PRO A 430 -4.01 5.32 11.84
C PRO A 430 -4.83 4.28 12.63
N GLY A 431 -5.89 4.69 13.32
CA GLY A 431 -6.87 3.76 13.87
C GLY A 431 -7.73 3.11 12.77
N MET A 432 -8.16 1.85 12.95
CA MET A 432 -9.05 1.14 12.03
C MET A 432 -10.37 0.73 12.70
N ALA A 433 -11.49 0.99 12.04
CA ALA A 433 -12.81 0.57 12.53
C ALA A 433 -13.67 -0.06 11.43
N PHE A 434 -14.30 -1.20 11.73
CA PHE A 434 -15.35 -1.82 10.92
C PHE A 434 -16.73 -1.50 11.53
N SER A 435 -17.64 -0.87 10.79
CA SER A 435 -18.93 -0.37 11.34
C SER A 435 -20.08 -1.38 11.33
N ASP A 436 -19.83 -2.65 11.04
CA ASP A 436 -20.87 -3.63 10.71
C ASP A 436 -21.50 -4.25 11.97
N ALA A 437 -22.78 -4.62 11.89
CA ALA A 437 -23.47 -5.30 12.97
C ALA A 437 -22.99 -6.77 13.11
N PRO A 438 -22.84 -7.30 14.33
CA PRO A 438 -22.04 -8.50 14.62
C PRO A 438 -22.61 -9.85 14.13
N THR A 439 -23.73 -9.89 13.40
CA THR A 439 -24.38 -11.16 13.04
C THR A 439 -24.11 -11.56 11.59
N GLY A 440 -23.06 -12.37 11.39
CA GLY A 440 -22.82 -13.11 10.14
C GLY A 440 -21.69 -12.61 9.24
N SER A 441 -21.13 -11.42 9.50
CA SER A 441 -19.98 -10.88 8.77
C SER A 441 -18.66 -11.46 9.30
N GLN A 442 -17.74 -11.86 8.41
CA GLN A 442 -16.35 -12.20 8.76
C GLN A 442 -15.40 -11.10 8.27
N ASN A 443 -14.92 -10.25 9.16
CA ASN A 443 -13.98 -9.19 8.87
C ASN A 443 -12.55 -9.71 9.10
N SER A 444 -11.68 -9.50 8.10
CA SER A 444 -10.28 -9.90 8.15
C SER A 444 -9.33 -8.73 7.90
N LEU A 445 -8.26 -8.66 8.68
CA LEU A 445 -7.10 -7.81 8.44
C LEU A 445 -5.93 -8.69 8.02
N THR A 446 -5.22 -8.30 6.96
CA THR A 446 -3.95 -8.90 6.57
C THR A 446 -2.87 -7.82 6.56
N LEU A 447 -1.78 -8.04 7.29
CA LEU A 447 -0.58 -7.21 7.27
C LEU A 447 0.53 -7.99 6.58
N THR A 448 1.15 -7.42 5.56
CA THR A 448 2.20 -8.08 4.77
C THR A 448 3.44 -7.20 4.73
N ASP A 449 4.56 -7.75 5.17
CA ASP A 449 5.87 -7.23 4.84
C ASP A 449 6.23 -7.62 3.39
N THR A 450 6.40 -6.61 2.53
CA THR A 450 6.62 -6.82 1.10
C THR A 450 8.09 -7.08 0.76
N GLY A 451 8.55 -8.29 1.04
CA GLY A 451 9.78 -8.84 0.45
C GLY A 451 11.06 -8.07 0.76
N ASP A 452 11.10 -7.38 1.90
CA ASP A 452 12.32 -6.85 2.48
C ASP A 452 13.12 -7.98 3.16
N THR A 453 14.44 -7.83 3.21
CA THR A 453 15.36 -8.62 4.04
C THR A 453 15.51 -8.05 5.45
N THR A 454 14.96 -6.85 5.71
CA THR A 454 14.95 -6.21 7.03
C THR A 454 14.02 -6.98 7.98
N ALA A 455 14.47 -7.16 9.22
CA ALA A 455 13.67 -7.72 10.30
C ALA A 455 12.58 -6.74 10.77
N HIS A 456 11.35 -7.23 10.95
CA HIS A 456 10.23 -6.45 11.47
C HIS A 456 9.56 -7.09 12.68
N THR A 457 8.86 -6.27 13.47
CA THR A 457 8.12 -6.74 14.65
C THR A 457 6.62 -6.53 14.50
N PHE A 458 5.85 -7.60 14.43
CA PHE A 458 4.39 -7.57 14.35
C PHE A 458 3.77 -7.66 15.75
N TYR A 459 2.66 -6.94 15.96
CA TYR A 459 1.87 -6.97 17.20
C TYR A 459 0.41 -7.33 16.89
N GLY A 460 -0.24 -8.15 17.73
CA GLY A 460 -1.60 -8.62 17.50
C GLY A 460 -2.38 -8.91 18.78
N SER A 461 -3.59 -8.36 18.88
CA SER A 461 -4.58 -8.58 19.96
C SER A 461 -6.00 -8.28 19.44
N ASP A 462 -7.02 -8.57 20.24
CA ASP A 462 -8.42 -8.25 19.93
C ASP A 462 -8.69 -6.76 19.74
N THR A 463 -7.92 -5.92 20.43
CA THR A 463 -8.12 -4.48 20.47
C THR A 463 -7.15 -3.72 19.58
N ALA A 464 -6.05 -4.37 19.19
CA ALA A 464 -5.00 -3.72 18.43
C ALA A 464 -4.15 -4.71 17.63
N ALA A 465 -3.72 -4.32 16.44
CA ALA A 465 -2.66 -5.00 15.68
C ALA A 465 -1.63 -3.98 15.21
N GLY A 466 -0.43 -4.35 14.79
CA GLY A 466 0.60 -3.38 14.46
C GLY A 466 1.89 -3.94 13.90
N LEU A 467 2.80 -3.02 13.57
CA LEU A 467 4.16 -3.30 13.10
C LEU A 467 5.13 -2.28 13.73
N ASP A 468 6.31 -2.70 14.17
CA ASP A 468 7.40 -1.88 14.71
C ASP A 468 6.93 -0.86 15.76
N ASN A 469 6.20 -1.33 16.77
CA ASN A 469 5.59 -0.56 17.87
C ASN A 469 4.50 0.44 17.44
N LYS A 470 3.94 0.28 16.25
CA LYS A 470 2.86 1.10 15.74
C LYS A 470 1.60 0.27 15.63
N ASN A 471 0.64 0.53 16.50
CA ASN A 471 -0.59 -0.26 16.62
C ASN A 471 -1.80 0.48 16.03
N PHE A 472 -2.56 -0.21 15.19
CA PHE A 472 -3.95 0.05 14.86
C PHE A 472 -4.82 -0.23 16.08
N THR A 473 -5.78 0.64 16.39
CA THR A 473 -6.94 0.24 17.22
C THR A 473 -7.91 -0.53 16.33
N LEU A 474 -8.53 -1.60 16.85
CA LEU A 474 -9.43 -2.48 16.11
C LEU A 474 -10.81 -2.57 16.77
N ALA A 475 -11.85 -2.78 15.95
CA ALA A 475 -13.20 -3.12 16.40
C ALA A 475 -13.88 -4.07 15.41
N ASN A 476 -14.64 -5.06 15.91
CA ASN A 476 -15.43 -6.02 15.12
C ASN A 476 -14.63 -6.84 14.09
N ILE A 477 -13.50 -7.42 14.49
CA ILE A 477 -12.63 -8.23 13.63
C ILE A 477 -12.73 -9.73 13.96
N GLN A 478 -12.76 -10.59 12.95
CA GLN A 478 -12.87 -12.05 13.10
C GLN A 478 -11.54 -12.75 12.81
N SER A 479 -10.67 -12.18 11.99
CA SER A 479 -9.32 -12.72 11.80
C SER A 479 -8.26 -11.67 11.52
N ILE A 480 -7.05 -11.90 12.04
CA ILE A 480 -5.86 -11.12 11.75
C ILE A 480 -4.80 -12.04 11.17
N THR A 481 -4.26 -11.68 10.02
CA THR A 481 -3.20 -12.41 9.32
C THR A 481 -1.94 -11.56 9.26
N PHE A 482 -0.82 -12.10 9.72
CA PHE A 482 0.51 -11.51 9.54
C PHE A 482 1.29 -12.33 8.52
N ASN A 483 1.88 -11.67 7.53
CA ASN A 483 2.80 -12.27 6.58
C ASN A 483 4.15 -11.56 6.69
N GLY A 484 5.14 -12.27 7.24
CA GLY A 484 6.54 -11.87 7.27
C GLY A 484 7.21 -11.94 5.91
N GLY A 485 8.31 -11.20 5.80
CA GLY A 485 9.14 -11.07 4.61
C GLY A 485 10.23 -12.15 4.54
N LEU A 486 11.40 -11.75 4.02
CA LEU A 486 12.59 -12.61 3.96
C LEU A 486 13.55 -12.37 5.13
N GLY A 487 13.33 -11.29 5.91
CA GLY A 487 14.06 -10.97 7.13
C GLY A 487 13.67 -11.85 8.32
N TYR A 488 14.39 -11.68 9.43
CA TYR A 488 14.10 -12.34 10.71
C TYR A 488 12.99 -11.59 11.45
N ASP A 489 11.75 -11.87 11.11
CA ASP A 489 10.61 -11.20 11.72
C ASP A 489 10.26 -11.78 13.07
N SER A 490 9.68 -10.94 13.94
CA SER A 490 9.09 -11.44 15.17
C SER A 490 7.66 -10.97 15.41
N PHE A 491 6.85 -11.87 15.94
CA PHE A 491 5.39 -11.75 16.00
C PHE A 491 4.95 -11.86 17.45
N TYR A 492 4.33 -10.82 17.98
CA TYR A 492 3.76 -10.77 19.33
C TYR A 492 2.24 -10.89 19.23
N VAL A 493 1.68 -11.97 19.77
CA VAL A 493 0.23 -12.25 19.67
C VAL A 493 -0.38 -12.51 21.04
N THR A 494 -1.39 -11.74 21.43
CA THR A 494 -2.27 -12.04 22.57
C THR A 494 -3.51 -12.79 22.05
N PRO A 495 -3.74 -14.07 22.43
CA PRO A 495 -4.90 -14.85 22.01
C PRO A 495 -6.23 -14.18 22.38
N SER A 496 -7.16 -14.19 21.43
CA SER A 496 -8.51 -13.64 21.63
C SER A 496 -9.31 -14.48 22.60
N MET A 497 -9.82 -13.91 23.69
CA MET A 497 -10.88 -14.56 24.49
C MET A 497 -12.27 -14.41 23.86
N ASN A 498 -12.37 -13.64 22.77
CA ASN A 498 -13.60 -13.34 22.08
C ASN A 498 -13.69 -14.13 20.76
N GLN A 499 -13.56 -13.45 19.62
CA GLN A 499 -13.93 -13.97 18.30
C GLN A 499 -12.81 -13.87 17.26
N THR A 500 -11.63 -13.35 17.59
CA THR A 500 -10.58 -13.05 16.62
C THR A 500 -9.57 -14.20 16.51
N ALA A 501 -9.51 -14.85 15.36
CA ALA A 501 -8.48 -15.85 15.06
C ALA A 501 -7.20 -15.19 14.52
N PHE A 502 -6.04 -15.75 14.85
CA PHE A 502 -4.75 -15.24 14.37
C PHE A 502 -4.08 -16.24 13.42
N PHE A 503 -3.56 -15.72 12.32
CA PHE A 503 -2.79 -16.47 11.33
C PHE A 503 -1.41 -15.82 11.18
N VAL A 504 -0.35 -16.53 11.53
CA VAL A 504 1.02 -16.02 11.52
C VAL A 504 1.83 -16.77 10.47
N ASN A 505 2.28 -16.08 9.44
CA ASN A 505 3.15 -16.67 8.44
C ASN A 505 4.52 -15.99 8.48
N GLY A 506 5.54 -16.69 8.95
CA GLY A 506 6.89 -16.14 9.09
C GLY A 506 7.58 -15.80 7.77
N GLY A 507 7.13 -16.34 6.63
CA GLY A 507 7.81 -16.10 5.35
C GLY A 507 9.15 -16.85 5.27
N GLY A 508 10.26 -16.13 5.51
CA GLY A 508 11.64 -16.62 5.56
C GLY A 508 11.94 -17.64 6.67
N ALA A 509 13.22 -17.94 6.93
CA ALA A 509 13.66 -18.82 8.03
C ALA A 509 14.12 -17.98 9.23
N GLY A 510 14.02 -18.55 10.45
CA GLY A 510 14.52 -17.92 11.68
C GLY A 510 13.58 -16.93 12.38
N ASN A 511 12.30 -16.87 11.97
CA ASN A 511 11.32 -15.97 12.58
C ASN A 511 10.89 -16.41 13.98
N VAL A 512 10.46 -15.47 14.82
CA VAL A 512 10.03 -15.75 16.21
C VAL A 512 8.54 -15.48 16.40
N LEU A 513 7.77 -16.44 16.94
CA LEU A 513 6.39 -16.20 17.39
C LEU A 513 6.33 -16.20 18.92
N ARG A 514 6.03 -15.04 19.51
CA ARG A 514 5.80 -14.82 20.94
C ARG A 514 4.31 -14.71 21.21
N VAL A 515 3.80 -15.49 22.15
CA VAL A 515 2.38 -15.51 22.49
C VAL A 515 2.19 -15.14 23.96
N ASP A 516 1.42 -14.08 24.21
CA ASP A 516 1.00 -13.71 25.56
C ASP A 516 -0.10 -14.68 26.04
N THR A 517 0.27 -15.65 26.87
CA THR A 517 -0.69 -16.65 27.39
C THR A 517 -1.41 -16.19 28.65
N THR A 518 -1.21 -14.94 29.09
CA THR A 518 -1.79 -14.41 30.33
C THR A 518 -3.31 -14.58 30.34
N GLY A 519 -3.84 -15.27 31.36
CA GLY A 519 -5.28 -15.51 31.51
C GLY A 519 -5.87 -16.59 30.59
N THR A 520 -5.06 -17.25 29.77
CA THR A 520 -5.48 -18.42 28.98
C THR A 520 -5.48 -19.71 29.83
N GLN A 521 -6.19 -20.75 29.38
CA GLN A 521 -6.30 -22.05 30.04
C GLN A 521 -6.13 -23.19 29.04
N GLY A 522 -5.49 -24.29 29.47
CA GLY A 522 -5.32 -25.48 28.64
C GLY A 522 -4.52 -25.21 27.36
N SER A 523 -3.48 -24.39 27.48
CA SER A 523 -2.53 -24.09 26.40
C SER A 523 -1.93 -25.40 25.87
N ASN A 524 -2.04 -25.61 24.56
CA ASN A 524 -1.47 -26.79 23.90
C ASN A 524 -0.96 -26.38 22.52
N ARG A 525 0.36 -26.49 22.35
CA ARG A 525 1.09 -26.15 21.13
C ARG A 525 1.43 -27.42 20.35
N GLN A 526 0.93 -27.53 19.12
CA GLN A 526 1.21 -28.67 18.23
C GLN A 526 1.81 -28.19 16.93
N TYR A 527 2.96 -28.72 16.55
CA TYR A 527 3.63 -28.36 15.30
C TYR A 527 4.37 -29.52 14.65
N THR A 528 4.66 -29.35 13.37
CA THR A 528 5.60 -30.16 12.61
C THR A 528 6.80 -29.29 12.23
N GLN A 529 8.01 -29.80 12.45
CA GLN A 529 9.23 -29.16 11.99
C GLN A 529 9.39 -29.35 10.48
N THR A 530 9.63 -28.26 9.75
CA THR A 530 9.94 -28.23 8.32
C THR A 530 11.33 -27.63 8.09
N SER A 531 11.81 -27.63 6.84
CA SER A 531 13.11 -27.02 6.47
C SER A 531 13.15 -25.49 6.60
N THR A 532 11.99 -24.83 6.65
CA THR A 532 11.85 -23.37 6.75
C THR A 532 11.35 -22.92 8.13
N GLY A 533 11.12 -23.85 9.06
CA GLY A 533 10.62 -23.57 10.41
C GLY A 533 9.50 -24.51 10.85
N LYS A 534 8.83 -24.16 11.94
CA LYS A 534 7.74 -24.90 12.56
C LYS A 534 6.41 -24.42 11.97
N THR A 535 5.53 -25.37 11.67
CA THR A 535 4.17 -25.13 11.15
C THR A 535 3.17 -25.90 11.98
N GLY A 536 2.10 -25.24 12.44
CA GLY A 536 1.16 -25.85 13.37
C GLY A 536 0.12 -24.90 13.94
N THR A 537 -0.39 -25.28 15.11
CA THR A 537 -1.44 -24.54 15.83
C THR A 537 -1.10 -24.43 17.31
N TRP A 538 -1.44 -23.29 17.90
CA TRP A 538 -1.46 -23.07 19.33
C TRP A 538 -2.91 -22.95 19.78
N THR A 539 -3.36 -23.91 20.60
CA THR A 539 -4.75 -24.06 21.01
C THR A 539 -4.93 -23.74 22.49
N PHE A 540 -6.10 -23.22 22.84
CA PHE A 540 -6.49 -22.85 24.19
C PHE A 540 -7.94 -23.31 24.44
N THR A 541 -8.29 -23.58 25.69
CA THR A 541 -9.65 -23.99 26.07
C THR A 541 -10.61 -22.81 26.24
N ASN A 542 -10.08 -21.61 26.50
CA ASN A 542 -10.84 -20.38 26.74
C ASN A 542 -10.47 -19.22 25.80
N ALA A 543 -9.67 -19.48 24.75
CA ALA A 543 -9.25 -18.48 23.77
C ALA A 543 -9.20 -19.07 22.35
N GLN A 544 -9.17 -18.19 21.34
CA GLN A 544 -9.11 -18.57 19.93
C GLN A 544 -7.77 -19.18 19.56
N THR A 545 -7.80 -20.09 18.59
CA THR A 545 -6.61 -20.77 18.09
C THR A 545 -5.72 -19.82 17.29
N ILE A 546 -4.41 -19.90 17.51
CA ILE A 546 -3.40 -19.27 16.67
C ILE A 546 -2.89 -20.33 15.68
N THR A 547 -2.93 -20.03 14.39
CA THR A 547 -2.33 -20.89 13.36
C THR A 547 -1.03 -20.25 12.88
N PHE A 548 0.03 -21.03 12.74
CA PHE A 548 1.33 -20.49 12.34
C PHE A 548 2.07 -21.36 11.31
N THR A 549 2.88 -20.72 10.46
CA THR A 549 3.75 -21.35 9.48
C THR A 549 5.13 -20.67 9.46
N ASN A 550 6.19 -21.44 9.16
CA ASN A 550 7.57 -20.95 9.01
C ASN A 550 8.11 -20.16 10.23
N ILE A 551 7.82 -20.65 11.43
CA ILE A 551 8.33 -20.07 12.68
C ILE A 551 9.64 -20.78 13.08
N GLY A 552 10.76 -20.05 13.10
CA GLY A 552 12.06 -20.57 13.54
C GLY A 552 12.07 -20.96 15.01
N SER A 553 11.68 -20.05 15.88
CA SER A 553 11.60 -20.24 17.33
C SER A 553 10.29 -19.68 17.90
N PHE A 554 9.92 -20.15 19.08
CA PHE A 554 8.87 -19.50 19.87
C PHE A 554 9.57 -18.80 21.01
N GLY A 555 9.44 -17.48 21.08
CA GLY A 555 9.88 -16.74 22.27
C GLY A 555 8.81 -16.81 23.34
N ASP A 556 9.22 -16.87 24.58
CA ASP A 556 8.41 -16.48 25.71
C ASP A 556 8.14 -14.97 25.60
N ASN A 557 6.88 -14.55 25.74
CA ASN A 557 6.54 -13.12 25.89
C ASN A 557 6.81 -12.67 27.34
N GLY A 558 7.86 -13.27 27.91
CA GLY A 558 8.21 -13.24 29.30
C GLY A 558 8.61 -11.84 29.68
N THR A 559 8.11 -11.29 30.79
CA THR A 559 8.89 -10.21 31.40
C THR A 559 10.14 -10.83 32.01
N HIS A 560 11.29 -10.65 31.35
CA HIS A 560 12.56 -11.19 31.82
C HIS A 560 13.19 -10.31 32.88
N TYR A 561 13.87 -10.96 33.82
CA TYR A 561 14.59 -10.26 34.87
C TYR A 561 16.02 -10.75 34.97
N ILE A 562 16.90 -9.81 35.33
CA ILE A 562 18.25 -10.11 35.79
C ILE A 562 18.22 -10.07 37.31
N ALA A 563 18.60 -11.17 37.96
CA ALA A 563 18.82 -11.19 39.39
C ALA A 563 20.31 -11.13 39.71
N VAL A 564 20.68 -10.27 40.66
CA VAL A 564 22.05 -10.18 41.18
C VAL A 564 22.04 -10.44 42.69
N GLY A 565 22.60 -11.59 43.08
CA GLY A 565 22.80 -12.00 44.46
C GLY A 565 24.16 -11.56 45.00
N VAL A 566 24.19 -11.07 46.23
CA VAL A 566 25.45 -10.69 46.88
C VAL A 566 26.24 -11.93 47.29
N GLY A 567 27.54 -11.94 46.98
CA GLY A 567 28.46 -13.03 47.30
C GLY A 567 28.82 -13.15 48.79
N ILE A 568 29.62 -14.18 49.10
CA ILE A 568 30.00 -14.56 50.46
C ILE A 568 30.70 -13.41 51.20
N GLY A 569 30.27 -13.14 52.44
CA GLY A 569 30.83 -12.08 53.28
C GLY A 569 30.18 -10.70 53.10
N GLY A 570 29.30 -10.54 52.11
CA GLY A 570 28.43 -9.37 51.97
C GLY A 570 27.04 -9.61 52.59
N PRO A 571 26.21 -8.55 52.71
CA PRO A 571 24.83 -8.69 53.15
C PRO A 571 24.05 -9.50 52.11
N GLY A 572 23.33 -10.55 52.53
CA GLY A 572 22.60 -11.48 51.67
C GLY A 572 21.38 -10.90 50.97
N ALA A 573 21.57 -9.80 50.24
CA ALA A 573 20.57 -9.12 49.43
C ALA A 573 20.54 -9.70 48.01
N VAL A 574 19.36 -9.62 47.39
CA VAL A 574 19.13 -9.86 45.96
C VAL A 574 18.58 -8.58 45.36
N ASN A 575 19.14 -8.15 44.23
CA ASN A 575 18.64 -7.03 43.44
C ASN A 575 18.12 -7.54 42.11
N VAL A 576 16.94 -7.09 41.71
CA VAL A 576 16.27 -7.54 40.48
C VAL A 576 16.11 -6.35 39.54
N TYR A 577 16.47 -6.56 38.28
CA TYR A 577 16.49 -5.55 37.22
C TYR A 577 15.67 -6.00 36.02
N SER A 578 15.01 -5.06 35.33
CA SER A 578 14.41 -5.28 34.01
C SER A 578 15.45 -5.25 32.88
N ASP A 579 14.96 -5.53 31.67
CA ASP A 579 15.63 -5.38 30.38
C ASP A 579 16.42 -4.08 30.20
N ASP A 580 15.83 -2.95 30.56
CA ASP A 580 16.45 -1.64 30.52
C ASP A 580 17.44 -1.36 31.68
N MET A 581 17.76 -2.39 32.48
CA MET A 581 18.57 -2.32 33.70
C MET A 581 18.01 -1.41 34.80
N THR A 582 16.72 -1.07 34.73
CA THR A 582 16.01 -0.41 35.82
C THR A 582 15.82 -1.40 36.97
N GLN A 583 16.25 -1.02 38.18
CA GLN A 583 16.03 -1.84 39.36
C GLN A 583 14.53 -1.90 39.70
N LYS A 584 13.93 -3.09 39.68
CA LYS A 584 12.53 -3.33 40.02
C LYS A 584 12.35 -3.41 41.53
N PHE A 585 13.14 -4.25 42.20
CA PHE A 585 13.09 -4.41 43.65
C PHE A 585 14.40 -4.96 44.23
N SER A 586 14.49 -4.94 45.57
CA SER A 586 15.59 -5.52 46.35
C SER A 586 15.04 -6.09 47.64
N PHE A 587 15.54 -7.25 48.04
CA PHE A 587 15.07 -7.96 49.23
C PHE A 587 16.17 -8.85 49.83
N TYR A 588 15.89 -9.40 51.01
CA TYR A 588 16.75 -10.34 51.72
C TYR A 588 15.99 -11.67 51.86
N PRO A 589 16.29 -12.72 51.06
CA PRO A 589 15.57 -13.99 51.13
C PRO A 589 15.64 -14.61 52.53
N TYR A 590 16.85 -14.89 53.02
CA TYR A 590 17.03 -15.58 54.30
C TYR A 590 17.00 -14.65 55.53
N SER A 591 17.90 -13.66 55.57
CA SER A 591 17.90 -12.60 56.59
C SER A 591 18.86 -11.47 56.24
N GLN A 592 18.63 -10.27 56.80
CA GLN A 592 19.51 -9.12 56.59
C GLN A 592 20.94 -9.29 57.13
N ASN A 593 21.13 -10.20 58.10
CA ASN A 593 22.44 -10.52 58.68
C ASN A 593 23.07 -11.78 58.07
N PHE A 594 22.42 -12.37 57.06
CA PHE A 594 22.95 -13.54 56.37
C PHE A 594 24.14 -13.12 55.51
N ASN A 595 25.30 -13.75 55.72
CA ASN A 595 26.54 -13.45 55.00
C ASN A 595 27.09 -14.66 54.25
N GLY A 596 26.28 -15.72 54.09
CA GLY A 596 26.68 -16.97 53.44
C GLY A 596 26.71 -16.91 51.91
N GLY A 597 26.33 -15.76 51.32
CA GLY A 597 26.20 -15.54 49.88
C GLY A 597 24.89 -16.10 49.31
N VAL A 598 24.30 -15.40 48.34
CA VAL A 598 23.03 -15.79 47.71
C VAL A 598 23.25 -16.09 46.24
N VAL A 599 23.10 -17.35 45.85
CA VAL A 599 23.05 -17.78 44.44
C VAL A 599 21.65 -17.50 43.91
N VAL A 600 21.55 -17.09 42.65
CA VAL A 600 20.30 -16.68 42.01
C VAL A 600 20.18 -17.31 40.62
N ALA A 601 18.96 -17.51 40.16
CA ALA A 601 18.58 -17.84 38.79
C ALA A 601 17.21 -17.22 38.48
N THR A 602 16.95 -16.82 37.23
CA THR A 602 15.65 -16.29 36.79
C THR A 602 15.01 -17.12 35.68
N GLY A 603 13.69 -17.31 35.77
CA GLY A 603 12.92 -18.15 34.86
C GLY A 603 11.48 -18.30 35.33
N ASP A 604 10.54 -18.53 34.41
CA ASP A 604 9.11 -18.63 34.74
C ASP A 604 8.81 -20.00 35.33
N VAL A 605 8.88 -20.14 36.65
CA VAL A 605 8.67 -21.44 37.31
C VAL A 605 7.19 -21.74 37.56
N ASN A 606 6.33 -20.73 37.47
CA ASN A 606 4.92 -20.83 37.85
C ASN A 606 3.96 -20.88 36.64
N GLY A 607 4.46 -20.53 35.45
CA GLY A 607 3.78 -20.56 34.16
C GLY A 607 2.90 -19.34 33.90
N ASP A 608 3.26 -18.18 34.43
CA ASP A 608 2.51 -16.92 34.25
C ASP A 608 3.11 -15.98 33.20
N GLY A 609 4.22 -16.37 32.57
CA GLY A 609 4.91 -15.56 31.57
C GLY A 609 5.71 -14.41 32.16
N VAL A 610 6.14 -14.48 33.42
CA VAL A 610 7.11 -13.54 34.00
C VAL A 610 8.20 -14.34 34.72
N ASP A 611 9.45 -13.93 34.55
CA ASP A 611 10.56 -14.60 35.23
C ASP A 611 10.40 -14.52 36.75
N ASP A 612 10.40 -15.68 37.41
CA ASP A 612 10.47 -15.79 38.85
C ASP A 612 11.93 -15.76 39.31
N ILE A 613 12.15 -15.47 40.60
CA ILE A 613 13.48 -15.38 41.19
C ILE A 613 13.69 -16.56 42.12
N VAL A 614 14.60 -17.46 41.74
CA VAL A 614 15.01 -18.58 42.56
C VAL A 614 16.31 -18.24 43.27
N THR A 615 16.33 -18.39 44.59
CA THR A 615 17.50 -18.08 45.42
C THR A 615 17.98 -19.33 46.16
N GLY A 616 19.29 -19.42 46.39
CA GLY A 616 19.92 -20.51 47.13
C GLY A 616 21.10 -20.06 47.97
N VAL A 617 21.45 -20.85 48.97
CA VAL A 617 22.60 -20.58 49.84
C VAL A 617 23.91 -20.98 49.17
N ALA A 618 24.82 -20.01 48.99
CA ALA A 618 26.14 -20.27 48.38
C ALA A 618 27.11 -21.03 49.30
N SER A 619 27.02 -20.84 50.63
CA SER A 619 27.90 -21.54 51.58
C SER A 619 27.41 -21.45 53.04
N ALA A 620 27.90 -22.38 53.87
CA ALA A 620 27.92 -22.29 55.33
C ALA A 620 26.54 -22.21 56.05
N ALA A 621 25.44 -22.47 55.36
CA ALA A 621 24.14 -22.77 55.95
C ALA A 621 23.51 -24.00 55.25
N ASP A 622 22.32 -24.39 55.71
CA ASP A 622 21.49 -25.40 55.07
C ASP A 622 21.23 -25.07 53.59
N PRO A 623 21.04 -26.08 52.72
CA PRO A 623 20.87 -25.91 51.28
C PRO A 623 19.45 -25.44 50.94
N HIS A 624 19.05 -24.36 51.58
CA HIS A 624 17.72 -23.80 51.48
C HIS A 624 17.55 -23.08 50.14
N ILE A 625 16.40 -23.29 49.52
CA ILE A 625 15.94 -22.67 48.28
C ILE A 625 14.69 -21.87 48.60
N GLU A 626 14.64 -20.63 48.15
CA GLU A 626 13.44 -19.78 48.21
C GLU A 626 13.13 -19.23 46.82
N VAL A 627 11.86 -19.32 46.42
CA VAL A 627 11.35 -18.90 45.12
C VAL A 627 10.39 -17.75 45.31
N PHE A 628 10.58 -16.69 44.54
CA PHE A 628 9.78 -15.46 44.58
C PHE A 628 9.12 -15.21 43.24
N ASP A 629 7.81 -14.98 43.27
CA ASP A 629 7.02 -14.62 42.10
C ASP A 629 7.49 -13.29 41.51
N GLY A 630 7.84 -13.28 40.22
CA GLY A 630 8.33 -12.11 39.49
C GLY A 630 7.30 -11.00 39.29
N VAL A 631 6.00 -11.34 39.32
CA VAL A 631 4.89 -10.39 39.21
C VAL A 631 4.65 -9.68 40.54
N THR A 632 4.54 -10.42 41.63
CA THR A 632 4.13 -9.86 42.93
C THR A 632 5.28 -9.62 43.91
N GLY A 633 6.47 -10.18 43.65
CA GLY A 633 7.63 -10.15 44.53
C GLY A 633 7.46 -11.00 45.80
N LYS A 634 6.44 -11.86 45.87
CA LYS A 634 6.14 -12.68 47.06
C LYS A 634 6.79 -14.05 46.95
N MET A 635 7.24 -14.59 48.08
CA MET A 635 7.69 -15.97 48.14
C MET A 635 6.54 -16.94 47.80
N ILE A 636 6.76 -17.80 46.83
CA ILE A 636 5.82 -18.85 46.38
C ILE A 636 6.28 -20.26 46.76
N MET A 637 7.57 -20.46 47.02
CA MET A 637 8.12 -21.75 47.44
C MET A 637 9.33 -21.60 48.37
N SER A 638 9.49 -22.54 49.29
CA SER A 638 10.64 -22.63 50.20
C SER A 638 10.87 -24.08 50.63
N PHE A 639 12.09 -24.60 50.44
CA PHE A 639 12.44 -25.99 50.75
C PHE A 639 13.97 -26.20 50.84
N ASP A 640 14.40 -27.32 51.42
CA ASP A 640 15.81 -27.74 51.40
C ASP A 640 16.07 -28.70 50.23
N ALA A 641 17.03 -28.37 49.35
CA ALA A 641 17.33 -29.18 48.16
C ALA A 641 18.07 -30.48 48.48
N PHE A 642 18.84 -30.49 49.58
CA PHE A 642 19.60 -31.66 50.05
C PHE A 642 19.36 -31.87 51.56
N ASP A 643 20.08 -32.82 52.15
CA ASP A 643 20.03 -33.06 53.59
C ASP A 643 20.28 -31.75 54.37
N PRO A 644 19.42 -31.36 55.33
CA PRO A 644 19.58 -30.12 56.09
C PRO A 644 20.85 -30.04 56.95
N ALA A 645 21.67 -31.10 57.02
CA ALA A 645 23.01 -31.09 57.61
C ALA A 645 24.13 -30.76 56.60
N TYR A 646 23.85 -30.79 55.29
CA TYR A 646 24.79 -30.38 54.26
C TYR A 646 25.03 -28.86 54.32
N ARG A 647 26.30 -28.45 54.29
CA ARG A 647 26.73 -27.04 54.43
C ARG A 647 27.58 -26.55 53.26
N GLY A 648 27.67 -27.35 52.20
CA GLY A 648 28.53 -27.09 51.04
C GLY A 648 27.99 -26.06 50.07
N GLY A 649 26.76 -25.58 50.26
CA GLY A 649 26.09 -24.63 49.37
C GLY A 649 25.59 -25.27 48.07
N VAL A 650 24.86 -24.48 47.28
CA VAL A 650 24.18 -24.94 46.08
C VAL A 650 24.55 -24.12 44.84
N THR A 651 24.36 -24.72 43.66
CA THR A 651 24.31 -24.06 42.35
C THR A 651 22.90 -24.24 41.80
N ILE A 652 22.40 -23.30 41.01
CA ILE A 652 21.02 -23.29 40.52
C ILE A 652 21.02 -23.08 39.01
N GLY A 653 20.18 -23.82 38.31
CA GLY A 653 19.80 -23.60 36.92
C GLY A 653 18.30 -23.85 36.77
N LEU A 654 17.70 -23.28 35.74
CA LEU A 654 16.28 -23.41 35.44
C LEU A 654 16.12 -23.96 34.02
N ALA A 655 15.10 -24.80 33.81
CA ALA A 655 14.79 -25.39 32.50
C ALA A 655 13.44 -26.10 32.51
N ASP A 656 12.70 -26.04 31.41
CA ASP A 656 11.47 -26.83 31.22
C ASP A 656 11.81 -28.28 30.82
N LEU A 657 12.13 -29.14 31.80
CA LEU A 657 12.51 -30.54 31.56
C LEU A 657 11.33 -31.40 31.12
N SER A 658 10.10 -30.91 31.31
CA SER A 658 8.86 -31.65 31.13
C SER A 658 8.01 -31.18 29.94
N GLY A 659 8.39 -30.08 29.30
CA GLY A 659 7.72 -29.48 28.14
C GLY A 659 6.35 -28.88 28.47
N GLN A 660 6.14 -28.43 29.71
CA GLN A 660 4.85 -27.91 30.19
C GLN A 660 4.72 -26.39 30.06
N GLY A 661 5.77 -25.71 29.62
CA GLY A 661 5.82 -24.25 29.45
C GLY A 661 6.05 -23.48 30.74
N TYR A 662 6.67 -24.12 31.74
CA TYR A 662 7.23 -23.47 32.93
C TYR A 662 8.51 -24.20 33.35
N ASP A 663 9.43 -23.49 33.98
CA ASP A 663 10.76 -23.98 34.34
C ASP A 663 10.76 -24.86 35.59
N ASP A 664 11.49 -25.97 35.53
CA ASP A 664 11.88 -26.78 36.68
C ASP A 664 13.15 -26.21 37.35
N ILE A 665 13.27 -26.41 38.66
CA ILE A 665 14.39 -25.93 39.47
C ILE A 665 15.46 -27.00 39.57
N ILE A 666 16.61 -26.80 38.91
CA ILE A 666 17.76 -27.69 38.94
C ILE A 666 18.75 -27.20 39.99
N VAL A 667 19.07 -28.04 40.97
CA VAL A 667 19.99 -27.71 42.06
C VAL A 667 21.17 -28.67 42.08
N GLY A 668 22.39 -28.11 42.02
CA GLY A 668 23.65 -28.83 42.15
C GLY A 668 24.29 -28.63 43.52
N ALA A 669 24.93 -29.67 44.06
CA ALA A 669 25.77 -29.54 45.24
C ALA A 669 27.08 -28.82 44.89
N ALA A 670 27.26 -27.58 45.38
CA ALA A 670 28.40 -26.74 45.03
C ALA A 670 29.76 -27.27 45.51
N VAL A 671 29.78 -28.06 46.60
CA VAL A 671 30.98 -28.68 47.17
C VAL A 671 30.67 -30.11 47.61
N GLY A 672 31.62 -31.02 47.47
CA GLY A 672 31.42 -32.43 47.81
C GLY A 672 30.92 -33.22 46.61
N THR A 673 29.97 -34.15 46.82
CA THR A 673 29.49 -35.01 45.73
C THR A 673 28.90 -34.20 44.58
N SER A 674 29.02 -34.68 43.35
CA SER A 674 28.39 -34.09 42.15
C SER A 674 26.87 -34.39 42.05
N HIS A 675 26.14 -34.26 43.16
CA HIS A 675 24.71 -34.56 43.23
C HIS A 675 23.92 -33.42 42.60
N VAL A 676 23.08 -33.77 41.63
CA VAL A 676 22.11 -32.89 40.98
C VAL A 676 20.71 -33.41 41.31
N VAL A 677 19.83 -32.51 41.71
CA VAL A 677 18.40 -32.75 41.92
C VAL A 677 17.61 -31.74 41.08
N ALA A 678 16.45 -32.14 40.57
CA ALA A 678 15.54 -31.23 39.88
C ALA A 678 14.17 -31.30 40.55
N PHE A 679 13.51 -30.16 40.73
CA PHE A 679 12.19 -30.03 41.32
C PHE A 679 11.23 -29.34 40.37
N ASP A 680 9.97 -29.75 40.34
CA ASP A 680 8.93 -29.12 39.54
C ASP A 680 8.69 -27.70 40.04
N GLY A 681 8.81 -26.71 39.14
CA GLY A 681 8.78 -25.28 39.50
C GLY A 681 7.49 -24.81 40.14
N LYS A 682 6.37 -25.48 39.83
CA LYS A 682 5.03 -25.11 40.30
C LYS A 682 4.64 -25.81 41.60
N THR A 683 5.06 -27.06 41.79
CA THR A 683 4.63 -27.92 42.90
C THR A 683 5.73 -28.21 43.92
N GLY A 684 6.99 -28.01 43.56
CA GLY A 684 8.15 -28.36 44.38
C GLY A 684 8.40 -29.87 44.48
N ALA A 685 7.75 -30.68 43.65
CA ALA A 685 7.92 -32.12 43.66
C ALA A 685 9.28 -32.52 43.05
N LEU A 686 9.97 -33.50 43.65
CA LEU A 686 11.23 -34.01 43.10
C LEU A 686 10.99 -34.72 41.74
N VAL A 687 11.66 -34.25 40.70
CA VAL A 687 11.60 -34.76 39.32
C VAL A 687 12.78 -35.68 39.01
N GLN A 688 14.01 -35.22 39.28
CA GLN A 688 15.24 -35.98 39.02
C GLN A 688 16.18 -35.95 40.23
N SER A 689 17.00 -37.00 40.40
CA SER A 689 18.07 -37.04 41.40
C SER A 689 19.18 -38.01 40.99
N PHE A 690 20.38 -37.51 40.71
CA PHE A 690 21.50 -38.34 40.22
C PHE A 690 22.88 -37.73 40.51
N LEU A 691 23.94 -38.52 40.33
CA LEU A 691 25.33 -38.05 40.39
C LEU A 691 25.84 -37.77 38.97
N ALA A 692 26.13 -36.51 38.64
CA ALA A 692 26.61 -36.12 37.30
C ALA A 692 28.04 -36.66 37.01
N TYR A 693 28.88 -36.70 38.05
CA TYR A 693 30.26 -37.20 38.00
C TYR A 693 30.52 -38.17 39.15
N PRO A 694 30.10 -39.45 39.04
CA PRO A 694 30.25 -40.42 40.12
C PRO A 694 31.70 -40.54 40.60
N GLY A 695 31.92 -40.43 41.92
CA GLY A 695 33.24 -40.51 42.55
C GLY A 695 34.01 -39.17 42.60
N PHE A 696 33.54 -38.13 41.93
CA PHE A 696 34.08 -36.78 42.05
C PHE A 696 33.47 -36.04 43.26
N ASN A 697 34.33 -35.35 44.03
CA ASN A 697 33.96 -34.69 45.28
C ASN A 697 34.22 -33.17 45.28
N GLY A 698 34.37 -32.56 44.09
CA GLY A 698 34.58 -31.13 43.93
C GLY A 698 33.30 -30.31 43.73
N GLY A 699 32.12 -30.94 43.79
CA GLY A 699 30.83 -30.31 43.49
C GLY A 699 30.50 -30.24 41.99
N VAL A 700 29.39 -29.58 41.70
CA VAL A 700 28.85 -29.45 40.33
C VAL A 700 28.17 -28.08 40.14
N THR A 701 28.38 -27.48 38.97
CA THR A 701 27.62 -26.34 38.44
C THR A 701 26.56 -26.85 37.48
N VAL A 702 25.40 -26.21 37.44
CA VAL A 702 24.24 -26.65 36.65
C VAL A 702 23.65 -25.49 35.84
N ALA A 703 23.10 -25.81 34.67
CA ALA A 703 22.31 -24.92 33.82
C ALA A 703 21.29 -25.74 33.01
N GLY A 704 20.33 -25.07 32.37
CA GLY A 704 19.29 -25.67 31.54
C GLY A 704 19.27 -25.09 30.11
N GLY A 705 18.73 -25.85 29.16
CA GLY A 705 18.40 -25.39 27.80
C GLY A 705 18.25 -26.53 26.78
N ASP A 706 17.44 -26.34 25.73
CA ASP A 706 17.17 -27.34 24.67
C ASP A 706 18.37 -27.54 23.72
N VAL A 707 19.39 -28.28 24.17
CA VAL A 707 20.59 -28.62 23.39
C VAL A 707 20.25 -29.66 22.30
N ALA A 708 19.27 -30.53 22.54
CA ALA A 708 18.83 -31.55 21.60
C ALA A 708 18.02 -30.97 20.42
N GLY A 709 17.33 -29.86 20.60
CA GLY A 709 16.36 -29.27 19.67
C GLY A 709 15.07 -30.07 19.59
N ASN A 710 14.63 -30.66 20.70
CA ASN A 710 13.45 -31.54 20.76
C ASN A 710 12.23 -30.90 21.45
N GLY A 711 12.36 -29.65 21.90
CA GLY A 711 11.34 -28.89 22.61
C GLY A 711 11.23 -29.22 24.11
N TYR A 712 12.21 -29.91 24.67
CA TYR A 712 12.39 -30.11 26.11
C TYR A 712 13.79 -29.64 26.47
N ASP A 713 13.94 -28.95 27.60
CA ASP A 713 15.26 -28.52 28.01
C ASP A 713 16.10 -29.68 28.57
N ASP A 714 17.41 -29.58 28.34
CA ASP A 714 18.42 -30.52 28.82
C ASP A 714 19.13 -29.99 30.07
N ILE A 715 19.71 -30.89 30.86
CA ILE A 715 20.50 -30.53 32.04
C ILE A 715 21.97 -30.46 31.66
N ILE A 716 22.57 -29.29 31.76
CA ILE A 716 24.00 -29.05 31.55
C ILE A 716 24.70 -29.05 32.90
N THR A 717 25.81 -29.78 33.01
CA THR A 717 26.62 -29.81 34.23
C THR A 717 28.08 -29.51 33.96
N GLY A 718 28.74 -28.82 34.88
CA GLY A 718 30.18 -28.59 34.91
C GLY A 718 30.81 -29.06 36.22
N THR A 719 32.05 -29.54 36.18
CA THR A 719 32.79 -29.93 37.39
C THR A 719 33.24 -28.72 38.21
N GLY A 720 33.04 -28.79 39.53
CA GLY A 720 33.64 -27.83 40.47
C GLY A 720 35.16 -28.02 40.64
N PRO A 721 35.78 -27.29 41.59
CA PRO A 721 37.23 -27.30 41.80
C PRO A 721 37.82 -28.69 42.16
N GLY A 722 39.07 -28.94 41.75
CA GLY A 722 39.82 -30.15 42.10
C GLY A 722 39.71 -31.31 41.10
N GLY A 723 39.00 -31.12 39.98
CA GLY A 723 38.94 -32.05 38.85
C GLY A 723 39.16 -31.33 37.51
N PRO A 724 39.36 -32.08 36.40
CA PRO A 724 39.43 -31.50 35.06
C PRO A 724 38.10 -30.79 34.69
N PRO A 725 38.10 -29.83 33.74
CA PRO A 725 36.94 -28.99 33.40
C PRO A 725 35.95 -29.74 32.49
N HIS A 726 35.27 -30.73 33.05
CA HIS A 726 34.42 -31.68 32.33
C HIS A 726 32.99 -31.13 32.25
N VAL A 727 32.48 -30.94 31.04
CA VAL A 727 31.08 -30.62 30.76
C VAL A 727 30.33 -31.89 30.35
N LYS A 728 29.12 -32.07 30.89
CA LYS A 728 28.17 -33.06 30.42
C LYS A 728 26.82 -32.42 30.16
N VAL A 729 26.12 -32.94 29.16
CA VAL A 729 24.72 -32.61 28.88
C VAL A 729 23.90 -33.89 29.01
N PHE A 730 22.83 -33.84 29.79
CA PHE A 730 21.91 -34.93 30.02
C PHE A 730 20.54 -34.55 29.48
N ASP A 731 19.92 -35.45 28.72
CA ASP A 731 18.54 -35.31 28.27
C ASP A 731 17.62 -35.11 29.49
N GLY A 732 16.85 -34.01 29.51
CA GLY A 732 16.08 -33.60 30.69
C GLY A 732 15.05 -34.64 31.16
N LYS A 733 14.57 -35.46 30.22
CA LYS A 733 13.54 -36.48 30.48
C LYS A 733 14.10 -37.83 30.87
N SER A 734 15.12 -38.30 30.14
CA SER A 734 15.65 -39.67 30.25
C SER A 734 16.96 -39.77 31.02
N LEU A 735 17.62 -38.64 31.30
CA LEU A 735 18.98 -38.55 31.82
C LEU A 735 20.04 -39.24 30.93
N ALA A 736 19.72 -39.49 29.65
CA ALA A 736 20.70 -39.98 28.70
C ALA A 736 21.79 -38.93 28.49
N VAL A 737 23.06 -39.34 28.51
CA VAL A 737 24.17 -38.41 28.24
C VAL A 737 24.19 -38.07 26.75
N LEU A 738 23.90 -36.81 26.42
CA LEU A 738 23.91 -36.27 25.06
C LEU A 738 25.32 -35.82 24.65
N LYS A 739 26.03 -35.14 25.55
CA LYS A 739 27.40 -34.64 25.32
C LYS A 739 28.28 -34.88 26.55
N SER A 740 29.58 -35.08 26.32
CA SER A 740 30.59 -35.25 27.39
C SER A 740 31.99 -34.91 26.87
N PHE A 741 32.56 -33.79 27.31
CA PHE A 741 33.85 -33.29 26.83
C PHE A 741 34.56 -32.39 27.85
N TYR A 742 35.84 -32.08 27.63
CA TYR A 742 36.58 -31.11 28.46
C TYR A 742 36.62 -29.75 27.76
N ALA A 743 36.14 -28.70 28.43
CA ALA A 743 36.02 -27.36 27.84
C ALA A 743 37.35 -26.59 27.81
N PHE A 744 38.25 -26.89 28.74
CA PHE A 744 39.61 -26.33 28.80
C PHE A 744 40.65 -27.46 28.94
N SER A 745 41.93 -27.09 29.05
CA SER A 745 43.01 -28.05 29.31
C SER A 745 42.68 -28.94 30.52
N THR A 746 42.92 -30.24 30.43
CA THR A 746 42.69 -31.18 31.55
C THR A 746 43.62 -30.94 32.75
N SER A 747 44.67 -30.13 32.59
CA SER A 747 45.53 -29.66 33.68
C SER A 747 44.90 -28.54 34.51
N TYR A 748 43.89 -27.86 33.97
CA TYR A 748 43.14 -26.84 34.68
C TYR A 748 42.16 -27.49 35.65
N THR A 749 42.20 -27.09 36.92
CA THR A 749 41.41 -27.70 38.00
C THR A 749 40.69 -26.67 38.87
N GLY A 750 40.52 -25.45 38.36
CA GLY A 750 39.85 -24.35 39.04
C GLY A 750 38.33 -24.51 39.15
N GLY A 751 37.75 -25.48 38.43
CA GLY A 751 36.31 -25.65 38.26
C GLY A 751 35.76 -24.80 37.11
N ILE A 752 34.54 -25.06 36.69
CA ILE A 752 33.89 -24.34 35.59
C ILE A 752 32.47 -23.91 35.95
N SER A 753 32.04 -22.77 35.41
CA SER A 753 30.65 -22.32 35.37
C SER A 753 30.07 -22.66 33.99
N VAL A 754 28.78 -23.00 33.93
CA VAL A 754 28.09 -23.39 32.70
C VAL A 754 26.80 -22.59 32.55
N ALA A 755 26.46 -22.26 31.31
CA ALA A 755 25.17 -21.69 30.89
C ALA A 755 24.82 -22.21 29.49
N ALA A 756 23.57 -22.07 29.07
CA ALA A 756 23.16 -22.43 27.72
C ALA A 756 22.12 -21.45 27.17
N THR A 757 22.23 -21.14 25.88
CA THR A 757 21.25 -20.35 25.12
C THR A 757 21.58 -20.48 23.63
N ASP A 758 20.62 -20.23 22.74
CA ASP A 758 20.88 -20.26 21.29
C ASP A 758 21.72 -19.03 20.88
N LEU A 759 22.96 -19.24 20.41
CA LEU A 759 23.85 -18.12 20.00
C LEU A 759 23.93 -17.96 18.49
N ASN A 760 23.25 -18.80 17.71
CA ASN A 760 23.40 -18.86 16.26
C ASN A 760 22.05 -18.83 15.50
N GLY A 761 20.93 -18.82 16.23
CA GLY A 761 19.57 -18.77 15.72
C GLY A 761 19.09 -20.09 15.09
N ASP A 762 19.75 -21.22 15.38
CA ASP A 762 19.40 -22.53 14.81
C ASP A 762 18.26 -23.25 15.56
N GLY A 763 17.78 -22.64 16.66
CA GLY A 763 16.74 -23.14 17.52
C GLY A 763 17.22 -24.19 18.53
N LYS A 764 18.52 -24.30 18.78
CA LYS A 764 19.10 -25.14 19.84
C LYS A 764 20.00 -24.33 20.76
N ALA A 765 19.97 -24.69 22.05
CA ALA A 765 20.81 -24.03 23.04
C ALA A 765 22.29 -24.44 22.91
N ASP A 766 23.15 -23.47 22.60
CA ASP A 766 24.61 -23.61 22.62
C ASP A 766 25.15 -23.61 24.05
N LEU A 767 26.38 -24.11 24.23
CA LEU A 767 27.00 -24.25 25.55
C LEU A 767 27.99 -23.13 25.81
N ILE A 768 27.86 -22.47 26.96
CA ILE A 768 28.76 -21.40 27.42
C ILE A 768 29.47 -21.88 28.67
N VAL A 769 30.80 -21.81 28.68
CA VAL A 769 31.63 -22.34 29.77
C VAL A 769 32.63 -21.31 30.23
N GLY A 770 32.54 -20.91 31.51
CA GLY A 770 33.45 -19.97 32.15
C GLY A 770 34.48 -20.65 33.04
N ALA A 771 35.73 -20.21 32.96
CA ALA A 771 36.81 -20.63 33.86
C ALA A 771 36.58 -20.05 35.27
N SER A 772 36.36 -20.91 36.27
CA SER A 772 36.19 -20.54 37.68
C SER A 772 37.49 -20.71 38.52
N GLY A 773 37.54 -20.09 39.69
CA GLY A 773 38.62 -20.30 40.67
C GLY A 773 39.62 -19.15 40.79
N SER A 774 40.59 -19.28 41.69
CA SER A 774 41.57 -18.22 42.00
C SER A 774 42.85 -18.33 41.15
N ASN A 775 43.43 -17.19 40.79
CA ASN A 775 44.62 -17.03 39.94
C ASN A 775 44.46 -17.56 38.51
N VAL A 776 43.25 -17.51 37.98
CA VAL A 776 42.94 -17.89 36.59
C VAL A 776 42.27 -16.71 35.91
N ASP A 777 42.63 -16.49 34.65
CA ASP A 777 42.00 -15.46 33.83
C ASP A 777 40.52 -15.77 33.60
N THR A 778 39.78 -14.76 33.18
CA THR A 778 38.31 -14.83 33.05
C THR A 778 37.88 -15.36 31.69
N HIS A 779 38.48 -16.47 31.27
CA HIS A 779 38.18 -17.08 29.97
C HIS A 779 36.79 -17.70 29.94
N VAL A 780 36.03 -17.37 28.90
CA VAL A 780 34.76 -17.97 28.53
C VAL A 780 34.91 -18.57 27.15
N VAL A 781 34.46 -19.81 26.97
CA VAL A 781 34.40 -20.48 25.67
C VAL A 781 32.97 -20.91 25.37
N THR A 782 32.60 -20.85 24.09
CA THR A 782 31.27 -21.23 23.62
C THR A 782 31.37 -22.40 22.65
N PHE A 783 30.39 -23.30 22.68
CA PHE A 783 30.33 -24.48 21.83
C PHE A 783 28.97 -24.63 21.19
N ASP A 784 28.98 -24.90 19.89
CA ASP A 784 27.77 -25.10 19.10
C ASP A 784 27.08 -26.44 19.42
N ALA A 785 25.77 -26.39 19.65
CA ALA A 785 24.96 -27.53 20.05
C ALA A 785 24.91 -28.62 18.96
N VAL A 786 24.97 -28.24 17.69
CA VAL A 786 24.84 -29.18 16.56
C VAL A 786 26.17 -29.86 16.23
N THR A 787 27.22 -29.07 16.04
CA THR A 787 28.54 -29.48 15.58
C THR A 787 29.45 -29.91 16.72
N GLY A 788 29.21 -29.41 17.94
CA GLY A 788 30.11 -29.58 19.08
C GLY A 788 31.43 -28.84 18.93
N ALA A 789 31.57 -27.99 17.90
CA ALA A 789 32.75 -27.18 17.70
C ALA A 789 32.77 -26.01 18.70
N GLN A 790 33.96 -25.65 19.17
CA GLN A 790 34.12 -24.38 19.86
C GLN A 790 33.86 -23.26 18.84
N THR A 791 32.90 -22.39 19.14
CA THR A 791 32.55 -21.26 18.28
C THR A 791 33.38 -20.04 18.63
N ASN A 792 33.54 -19.73 19.92
CA ASN A 792 34.31 -18.57 20.34
C ASN A 792 35.12 -18.74 21.63
N SER A 793 35.93 -17.72 21.95
CA SER A 793 36.72 -17.57 23.18
C SER A 793 36.82 -16.10 23.57
N ILE A 794 36.50 -15.75 24.82
CA ILE A 794 36.48 -14.37 25.34
C ILE A 794 37.21 -14.29 26.68
N GLU A 795 37.98 -13.24 26.91
CA GLU A 795 38.41 -12.85 28.27
C GLU A 795 37.39 -11.82 28.82
N ALA A 796 36.58 -12.22 29.80
CA ALA A 796 35.44 -11.43 30.26
C ALA A 796 35.84 -10.16 31.04
N PHE A 797 36.94 -10.21 31.79
CA PHE A 797 37.47 -9.13 32.62
C PHE A 797 39.00 -9.12 32.56
N THR A 798 39.56 -8.32 31.64
CA THR A 798 41.01 -8.23 31.42
C THR A 798 41.75 -7.76 32.68
N GLY A 799 42.81 -8.48 33.03
CA GLY A 799 43.67 -8.18 34.18
C GLY A 799 43.09 -8.57 35.54
N PHE A 800 41.92 -9.21 35.58
CA PHE A 800 41.38 -9.87 36.76
C PHE A 800 41.61 -11.38 36.69
N TYR A 801 42.09 -11.96 37.81
CA TYR A 801 42.50 -13.36 37.88
C TYR A 801 41.72 -14.16 38.94
N GLY A 802 40.42 -13.89 39.11
CA GLY A 802 39.56 -14.61 40.06
C GLY A 802 38.48 -15.46 39.41
N GLY A 803 38.62 -15.76 38.12
CA GLY A 803 37.64 -16.52 37.33
C GLY A 803 36.35 -15.75 37.05
N VAL A 804 35.44 -16.40 36.31
CA VAL A 804 34.19 -15.83 35.81
C VAL A 804 33.02 -16.79 36.04
N GLN A 805 31.89 -16.25 36.47
CA GLN A 805 30.60 -16.93 36.42
C GLN A 805 29.84 -16.45 35.20
N VAL A 806 29.15 -17.38 34.54
CA VAL A 806 28.39 -17.15 33.31
C VAL A 806 26.92 -17.46 33.58
N ALA A 807 26.03 -16.62 33.06
CA ALA A 807 24.62 -16.90 32.84
C ALA A 807 24.27 -16.51 31.40
N ALA A 808 23.21 -17.08 30.86
CA ALA A 808 22.78 -16.83 29.51
C ALA A 808 21.27 -17.03 29.40
N LYS A 809 20.62 -16.17 28.62
CA LYS A 809 19.19 -16.25 28.30
C LYS A 809 18.92 -15.36 27.09
N ASP A 810 17.95 -15.72 26.26
CA ASP A 810 17.33 -14.80 25.31
C ASP A 810 16.55 -13.75 26.11
N PHE A 811 17.19 -12.63 26.38
CA PHE A 811 16.74 -11.66 27.37
C PHE A 811 15.97 -10.51 26.75
N ASP A 812 16.28 -10.13 25.50
CA ASP A 812 15.47 -9.21 24.71
C ASP A 812 14.39 -9.93 23.87
N GLY A 813 14.36 -11.26 23.99
CA GLY A 813 13.42 -12.16 23.36
C GLY A 813 13.70 -12.40 21.88
N ASN A 814 14.75 -11.81 21.27
CA ASN A 814 15.00 -11.76 19.83
C ASN A 814 15.21 -13.13 19.13
N GLY A 815 15.30 -14.22 19.89
CA GLY A 815 15.55 -15.58 19.42
C GLY A 815 17.03 -15.99 19.45
N GLU A 816 17.93 -15.06 19.78
CA GLU A 816 19.34 -15.25 20.11
C GLU A 816 19.55 -14.89 21.58
N GLY A 817 20.48 -15.58 22.24
CA GLY A 817 20.74 -15.39 23.66
C GLY A 817 21.79 -14.33 23.98
N GLU A 818 21.52 -13.54 25.02
CA GLU A 818 22.50 -12.67 25.67
C GLU A 818 23.37 -13.44 26.66
N LEU A 819 24.63 -13.01 26.78
CA LEU A 819 25.59 -13.55 27.74
C LEU A 819 25.84 -12.58 28.88
N PHE A 820 25.76 -13.09 30.11
CA PHE A 820 25.95 -12.34 31.35
C PHE A 820 27.19 -12.87 32.07
N PHE A 821 28.18 -12.01 32.27
CA PHE A 821 29.41 -12.36 32.97
C PHE A 821 29.56 -11.54 34.25
N VAL A 822 29.87 -12.23 35.36
CA VAL A 822 30.28 -11.61 36.61
C VAL A 822 31.63 -12.17 37.07
N PRO A 823 32.51 -11.34 37.64
CA PRO A 823 33.79 -11.80 38.12
C PRO A 823 33.62 -12.61 39.40
N GLY A 824 34.47 -13.62 39.57
CA GLY A 824 34.52 -14.41 40.80
C GLY A 824 34.96 -13.61 42.03
N ALA A 825 35.10 -14.29 43.16
CA ALA A 825 35.37 -13.68 44.47
C ALA A 825 36.58 -12.70 44.44
N GLY A 826 36.40 -11.52 45.03
CA GLY A 826 37.42 -10.45 45.06
C GLY A 826 37.54 -9.62 43.78
N GLY A 827 36.64 -9.83 42.80
CA GLY A 827 36.56 -9.06 41.57
C GLY A 827 35.87 -7.71 41.67
N PRO A 828 35.95 -6.89 40.61
CA PRO A 828 35.25 -5.61 40.54
C PRO A 828 33.72 -5.82 40.57
N PRO A 829 32.92 -4.86 41.07
CA PRO A 829 31.47 -5.00 41.14
C PRO A 829 30.81 -4.75 39.78
N HIS A 830 31.22 -5.50 38.76
CA HIS A 830 30.80 -5.32 37.38
C HIS A 830 29.97 -6.50 36.90
N LEU A 831 28.87 -6.19 36.21
CA LEU A 831 28.18 -7.12 35.30
C LEU A 831 28.53 -6.70 33.87
N ARG A 832 29.00 -7.65 33.08
CA ARG A 832 29.24 -7.47 31.64
C ARG A 832 28.17 -8.23 30.89
N ILE A 833 27.42 -7.52 30.05
CA ILE A 833 26.40 -8.09 29.16
C ILE A 833 26.96 -8.06 27.75
N ILE A 834 26.91 -9.18 27.04
CA ILE A 834 27.29 -9.30 25.63
C ILE A 834 26.07 -9.73 24.83
N THR A 835 25.65 -8.84 23.93
CA THR A 835 24.67 -9.14 22.87
C THR A 835 25.43 -9.64 21.65
N ILE A 836 24.97 -10.72 21.05
CA ILE A 836 25.51 -11.22 19.79
C ILE A 836 24.72 -10.54 18.67
N LEU A 837 25.43 -10.03 17.65
CA LEU A 837 24.80 -9.47 16.44
C LEU A 837 25.24 -10.33 15.26
N GLN A 838 24.31 -11.03 14.63
CA GLN A 838 24.61 -11.80 13.42
C GLN A 838 24.94 -10.84 12.26
N VAL A 839 26.10 -11.02 11.61
CA VAL A 839 26.50 -10.29 10.40
C VAL A 839 26.37 -11.22 9.20
N ASP A 840 25.30 -11.08 8.40
CA ASP A 840 25.00 -11.51 7.02
C ASP A 840 25.81 -12.66 6.34
N SER A 841 26.39 -13.60 7.07
CA SER A 841 27.20 -14.68 6.52
C SER A 841 27.17 -15.90 7.44
N PRO A 842 26.88 -17.11 6.93
CA PRO A 842 26.57 -18.29 7.74
C PRO A 842 27.79 -18.92 8.42
N LYS A 843 28.86 -18.15 8.67
CA LYS A 843 30.15 -18.67 9.17
C LYS A 843 30.92 -17.77 10.12
N GLU A 844 30.51 -16.53 10.39
CA GLU A 844 31.24 -15.68 11.34
C GLU A 844 30.28 -15.03 12.34
N ASN A 845 30.06 -15.72 13.46
CA ASN A 845 29.54 -15.11 14.69
C ASN A 845 30.64 -14.20 15.24
N LEU A 846 30.73 -12.98 14.73
CA LEU A 846 31.60 -11.97 15.31
C LEU A 846 30.88 -11.40 16.53
N PHE A 847 31.45 -11.58 17.73
CA PHE A 847 31.09 -10.76 18.87
C PHE A 847 31.39 -9.30 18.52
N SER A 848 30.41 -8.57 18.02
CA SER A 848 30.52 -7.13 17.92
C SER A 848 30.53 -6.58 19.36
N GLU A 849 31.54 -5.80 19.70
CA GLU A 849 31.88 -5.40 21.06
C GLU A 849 30.91 -4.32 21.62
N TYR A 850 29.60 -4.52 21.54
CA TYR A 850 28.62 -3.77 22.34
C TYR A 850 28.51 -4.39 23.73
N ALA A 851 29.64 -4.44 24.44
CA ALA A 851 29.67 -4.89 25.83
C ALA A 851 29.23 -3.73 26.73
N ASN A 852 27.99 -3.76 27.22
CA ASN A 852 27.57 -2.85 28.27
C ASN A 852 28.14 -3.36 29.60
N ILE A 853 28.96 -2.54 30.27
CA ILE A 853 29.50 -2.82 31.59
C ILE A 853 28.72 -2.00 32.61
N TYR A 854 27.98 -2.68 33.47
CA TYR A 854 27.23 -2.07 34.57
C TYR A 854 28.02 -2.21 35.87
N THR A 855 28.25 -1.08 36.55
CA THR A 855 28.94 -1.05 37.85
C THR A 855 27.93 -0.95 38.98
N PHE A 856 27.92 -1.93 39.87
CA PHE A 856 27.16 -1.88 41.12
C PHE A 856 27.98 -1.20 42.23
N SER A 857 27.31 -0.70 43.27
CA SER A 857 27.91 0.17 44.29
C SER A 857 29.20 -0.41 44.91
N PRO A 858 30.27 0.38 45.11
CA PRO A 858 31.61 -0.08 45.48
C PRO A 858 31.75 -0.64 46.92
N SER A 859 30.67 -0.78 47.68
CA SER A 859 30.71 -1.19 49.10
C SER A 859 30.83 -2.70 49.31
N LEU A 860 30.88 -3.53 48.26
CA LEU A 860 30.82 -4.99 48.36
C LEU A 860 32.04 -5.65 47.70
N LEU A 861 33.09 -5.87 48.49
CA LEU A 861 34.27 -6.68 48.12
C LEU A 861 33.97 -8.20 48.05
N SER A 862 32.70 -8.60 48.15
CA SER A 862 32.25 -9.99 48.38
C SER A 862 31.94 -10.79 47.11
N GLY A 863 32.11 -10.23 45.91
CA GLY A 863 31.69 -10.87 44.64
C GLY A 863 30.16 -10.91 44.48
N PHE A 864 29.68 -11.41 43.34
CA PHE A 864 28.26 -11.47 42.98
C PHE A 864 27.92 -12.80 42.30
N TYR A 865 26.65 -13.18 42.38
CA TYR A 865 26.02 -14.20 41.56
C TYR A 865 25.04 -13.53 40.61
N VAL A 866 24.98 -13.98 39.36
CA VAL A 866 24.01 -13.51 38.36
C VAL A 866 23.13 -14.69 37.94
N GLY A 867 21.85 -14.38 37.76
CA GLY A 867 20.80 -15.35 37.47
C GLY A 867 19.83 -14.80 36.46
#